data_AF-B7G6Q4-F1
#
_entry.id   AF-B7G6Q4-F1
#
_cell.length_a   1.000
_cell.length_b   1.000
_cell.length_c   1.000
_cell.angle_alpha   90.00
_cell.angle_beta   90.00
_cell.angle_gamma   90.00
#
_symmetry.space_group_name_H-M   'P 1'
#
loop_
_entity.id
_entity.type
_entity.pdbx_description
1 polymer ?
#
loop_
_entity_poly.entity_id
_entity_poly.type
_entity_poly.pdbx_seq_one_letter_code
_entity_poly.pdbx_strand_id
1 'polypeptide(L)'
;MRSIVWSFVALLFAFEAVVAFAFVFRPRSKGSRIPVLSLQHQYLSPNVRSFSASTSTRTYMTWPGGNQFASSDNSLRTASNERTRQALIEAALSIEKSANRDALTTVRLVGKSTLPTTAEGPNVTCVVLTVSPTPDTFTEIDASVPCLLVPLRGNSNQLALLECVVRAEPLSMTSLYGYNLLFVNRDGDLYDNVPWASWTVDPSQRNRDAANNVIDAKFHMGKRDAYNRFMGKDVTGRSQVLARLRQQKQQQETRMARQQAPIQGDEDGTNAMVGLKRRILQVEIRELEMEIAELDYGLAVAREDDAKVDALREQKAVLTRDMEAARDRFKATDQISEVGTGAAEATWITGLFQDRRRVDKGEKPFPGVMGYPPEKSETSQDQLYRSPYDLLRQILKEQLNAEVIGSVLENTSLLEGTTSLSGVLILRRVAAQKSAKLLGEEVTVSDEDEEFGNPGIRGGELVVVECDADEAIAMSFACDVPLQVETSILEVASLMAQPVGGWSESRQDLLEWTSLNPELSVLVEGQAGNELSTERASPLRIPRTTSSLFDTVTQDPPASASKDLFPTDNPIQSLSQYDNMSNEDKARMLMALSNFDGKLPRPRTVRQSQRMGAGNALDALLLPLVDESVRRQYQIRDATQKGDMDLVRTLTEEKSQRQIAKEKAEQAREKQADDVADWWEAEAEFLEALRADATQDEGSYSRFLDRDDWYERSRQQQAKRVNKKQFGNLLDGVE
;
A
#
# COMPACT_ATOMS: atom_id res chain seq x y z
N MET A 1 39.57 32.00 -37.65
CA MET A 1 38.94 30.96 -36.78
C MET A 1 39.79 30.51 -35.58
N ARG A 2 41.12 30.69 -35.52
CA ARG A 2 41.91 30.35 -34.30
C ARG A 2 41.87 31.38 -33.17
N SER A 3 41.39 32.60 -33.43
CA SER A 3 41.28 33.68 -32.41
C SER A 3 39.98 33.67 -31.60
N ILE A 4 38.95 32.95 -32.05
CA ILE A 4 37.65 32.89 -31.35
C ILE A 4 37.65 31.77 -30.29
N VAL A 5 38.45 30.72 -30.51
CA VAL A 5 38.58 29.59 -29.57
C VAL A 5 39.34 29.99 -28.30
N TRP A 6 40.30 30.91 -28.39
CA TRP A 6 41.05 31.38 -27.22
C TRP A 6 40.24 32.30 -26.30
N SER A 7 39.31 33.09 -26.84
CA SER A 7 38.42 33.93 -26.03
C SER A 7 37.37 33.12 -25.26
N PHE A 8 36.97 31.94 -25.76
CA PHE A 8 36.02 31.07 -25.07
C PHE A 8 36.66 30.26 -23.94
N VAL A 9 37.92 29.83 -24.11
CA VAL A 9 38.68 29.14 -23.04
C VAL A 9 39.06 30.10 -21.92
N ALA A 10 39.38 31.37 -22.23
CA ALA A 10 39.64 32.38 -21.21
C ALA A 10 38.39 32.78 -20.39
N LEU A 11 37.19 32.70 -20.99
CA LEU A 11 35.94 32.98 -20.28
C LEU A 11 35.49 31.83 -19.37
N LEU A 12 35.81 30.57 -19.73
CA LEU A 12 35.54 29.41 -18.88
C LEU A 12 36.47 29.39 -17.64
N PHE A 13 37.74 29.76 -17.77
CA PHE A 13 38.67 29.82 -16.64
C PHE A 13 38.40 31.01 -15.69
N ALA A 14 37.76 32.07 -16.17
CA ALA A 14 37.37 33.19 -15.31
C ALA A 14 36.15 32.90 -14.43
N PHE A 15 35.33 31.91 -14.79
CA PHE A 15 34.11 31.57 -14.04
C PHE A 15 34.38 30.61 -12.86
N GLU A 16 35.38 29.72 -12.96
CA GLU A 16 35.79 28.87 -11.83
C GLU A 16 36.60 29.61 -10.74
N ALA A 17 37.26 30.72 -11.09
CA ALA A 17 38.05 31.48 -10.12
C ALA A 17 37.22 32.36 -9.16
N VAL A 18 35.94 32.63 -9.46
CA VAL A 18 35.06 33.49 -8.64
C VAL A 18 34.26 32.69 -7.60
N VAL A 19 34.09 31.38 -7.77
CA VAL A 19 33.36 30.53 -6.80
C VAL A 19 34.28 29.98 -5.69
N ALA A 20 35.60 30.01 -5.87
CA ALA A 20 36.56 29.47 -4.90
C ALA A 20 37.09 30.48 -3.85
N PHE A 21 36.62 31.73 -3.81
CA PHE A 21 37.20 32.79 -2.95
C PHE A 21 36.26 33.36 -1.87
N ALA A 22 35.31 32.56 -1.39
CA ALA A 22 34.41 32.95 -0.31
C ALA A 22 34.50 32.03 0.93
N PHE A 23 35.71 31.62 1.37
CA PHE A 23 35.90 31.07 2.71
C PHE A 23 37.35 31.25 3.19
N VAL A 24 37.70 32.46 3.66
CA VAL A 24 38.90 32.65 4.50
C VAL A 24 38.62 33.69 5.60
N PHE A 25 38.68 33.20 6.83
CA PHE A 25 39.17 33.83 8.06
C PHE A 25 39.17 35.37 8.17
N ARG A 26 38.55 35.88 9.24
CA ARG A 26 39.06 37.06 9.95
C ARG A 26 38.94 36.94 11.48
N PRO A 27 39.82 37.65 12.22
CA PRO A 27 40.41 37.16 13.46
C PRO A 27 39.98 37.96 14.71
N ARG A 28 40.32 37.41 15.88
CA ARG A 28 40.34 38.10 17.18
C ARG A 28 41.24 39.36 17.12
N SER A 29 40.75 40.50 17.63
CA SER A 29 41.46 41.26 18.68
C SER A 29 40.61 42.37 19.34
N LYS A 30 40.74 42.43 20.68
CA LYS A 30 40.78 43.59 21.60
C LYS A 30 39.57 44.55 21.72
N GLY A 31 38.81 44.34 22.81
CA GLY A 31 38.80 45.22 23.98
C GLY A 31 37.84 46.43 24.00
N SER A 32 36.82 46.38 24.87
CA SER A 32 36.47 47.51 25.76
C SER A 32 35.37 47.13 26.79
N ARG A 33 35.72 47.38 28.06
CA ARG A 33 34.95 47.94 29.19
C ARG A 33 33.55 47.39 29.58
N ILE A 34 33.59 46.72 30.74
CA ILE A 34 32.67 46.67 31.90
C ILE A 34 31.69 47.88 31.98
N PRO A 35 30.41 47.68 32.38
CA PRO A 35 30.03 47.85 33.79
C PRO A 35 29.33 46.64 34.43
N VAL A 36 29.69 46.44 35.69
CA VAL A 36 29.11 45.55 36.69
C VAL A 36 27.94 46.27 37.37
N LEU A 37 26.80 45.58 37.52
CA LEU A 37 25.73 45.80 38.51
C LEU A 37 25.19 44.39 38.82
N SER A 38 25.61 43.67 39.86
CA SER A 38 25.29 43.76 41.30
C SER A 38 23.80 43.65 41.65
N LEU A 39 23.40 42.53 42.25
CA LEU A 39 22.49 42.32 43.42
C LEU A 39 22.13 40.81 43.44
N GLN A 40 22.66 39.97 44.35
CA GLN A 40 22.15 39.66 45.73
C GLN A 40 20.69 39.18 45.73
N HIS A 41 20.23 38.16 46.48
CA HIS A 41 20.79 37.27 47.52
C HIS A 41 19.75 36.16 47.85
N GLN A 42 20.21 35.01 48.35
CA GLN A 42 19.58 34.07 49.34
C GLN A 42 18.32 33.26 48.90
N TYR A 43 18.05 32.01 49.33
CA TYR A 43 18.32 31.20 50.54
C TYR A 43 18.50 29.70 50.13
N LEU A 44 19.53 28.97 50.61
CA LEU A 44 19.50 27.93 51.68
C LEU A 44 18.49 26.76 51.45
N SER A 45 18.77 25.45 51.60
CA SER A 45 19.92 24.64 52.05
C SER A 45 19.51 23.12 51.96
N PRO A 46 20.19 22.10 52.53
CA PRO A 46 20.74 20.98 51.75
C PRO A 46 20.30 19.58 52.24
N ASN A 47 20.75 18.51 51.59
CA ASN A 47 21.08 17.24 52.27
C ASN A 47 22.03 16.38 51.43
N VAL A 48 23.29 16.36 51.83
CA VAL A 48 24.32 15.39 51.41
C VAL A 48 24.77 14.68 52.68
N ARG A 49 24.60 13.35 52.73
CA ARG A 49 25.36 12.50 53.64
C ARG A 49 26.58 11.96 52.89
N SER A 50 27.74 12.36 53.40
CA SER A 50 29.04 11.77 53.10
C SER A 50 29.10 10.32 53.63
N PHE A 51 29.77 9.44 52.88
CA PHE A 51 30.40 8.27 53.46
C PHE A 51 31.86 8.17 53.03
N SER A 52 32.67 7.93 54.05
CA SER A 52 34.11 7.94 54.14
C SER A 52 34.79 6.79 53.41
N ALA A 53 35.97 7.08 52.88
CA ALA A 53 36.97 6.12 52.48
C ALA A 53 37.33 5.17 53.64
N SER A 54 37.39 3.87 53.36
CA SER A 54 38.18 2.93 54.14
C SER A 54 39.09 2.13 53.20
N THR A 55 40.38 2.32 53.42
CA THR A 55 41.49 1.49 52.94
C THR A 55 41.35 0.07 53.50
N SER A 56 41.31 -0.94 52.62
CA SER A 56 41.55 -2.32 53.03
C SER A 56 42.17 -3.14 51.89
N THR A 57 43.41 -3.58 52.17
CA THR A 57 44.06 -4.82 51.75
C THR A 57 43.95 -5.32 50.31
N ARG A 58 45.11 -5.18 49.66
CA ARG A 58 45.56 -5.83 48.44
C ARG A 58 45.58 -7.36 48.62
N THR A 59 44.65 -8.06 48.02
CA THR A 59 44.69 -9.52 47.83
C THR A 59 44.88 -9.79 46.35
N TYR A 60 46.02 -10.39 45.99
CA TYR A 60 46.28 -10.87 44.64
C TYR A 60 45.35 -12.05 44.36
N MET A 61 44.24 -11.80 43.65
CA MET A 61 43.42 -12.85 43.03
C MET A 61 43.87 -13.00 41.58
N THR A 62 44.43 -14.18 41.28
CA THR A 62 44.67 -14.69 39.94
C THR A 62 43.37 -14.68 39.14
N TRP A 63 43.35 -13.97 38.01
CA TRP A 63 42.26 -13.97 37.04
C TRP A 63 42.10 -15.35 36.39
N PRO A 64 40.94 -16.02 36.48
CA PRO A 64 40.59 -17.08 35.56
C PRO A 64 40.12 -16.46 34.23
N GLY A 65 40.52 -17.11 33.13
CA GLY A 65 40.56 -16.58 31.78
C GLY A 65 39.24 -16.13 31.15
N GLY A 66 39.43 -15.42 30.04
CA GLY A 66 38.41 -14.65 29.35
C GLY A 66 37.33 -15.48 28.67
N ASN A 67 36.10 -15.01 28.82
CA ASN A 67 35.05 -15.02 27.80
C ASN A 67 33.78 -14.25 28.24
N GLN A 68 33.72 -13.72 29.47
CA GLN A 68 32.55 -12.98 29.96
C GLN A 68 32.50 -11.49 29.54
N PHE A 69 33.59 -10.88 29.09
CA PHE A 69 33.59 -9.48 28.63
C PHE A 69 32.99 -9.29 27.22
N ALA A 70 33.01 -10.33 26.37
CA ALA A 70 32.46 -10.23 25.02
C ALA A 70 30.92 -10.16 24.99
N SER A 71 30.23 -10.73 25.99
CA SER A 71 28.76 -10.71 26.03
C SER A 71 28.18 -9.37 26.49
N SER A 72 28.88 -8.63 27.36
CA SER A 72 28.43 -7.31 27.82
C SER A 72 28.56 -6.24 26.74
N ASP A 73 29.58 -6.33 25.88
CA ASP A 73 29.76 -5.36 24.80
C ASP A 73 28.73 -5.54 23.68
N ASN A 74 28.34 -6.79 23.41
CA ASN A 74 27.27 -7.08 22.44
C ASN A 74 25.91 -6.59 22.93
N SER A 75 25.57 -6.73 24.21
CA SER A 75 24.28 -6.27 24.74
C SER A 75 24.16 -4.74 24.77
N LEU A 76 25.25 -4.03 25.04
CA LEU A 76 25.26 -2.56 24.97
C LEU A 76 25.12 -2.06 23.53
N ARG A 77 25.77 -2.72 22.57
CA ARG A 77 25.65 -2.38 21.14
C ARG A 77 24.24 -2.66 20.61
N THR A 78 23.63 -3.78 20.97
CA THR A 78 22.25 -4.08 20.57
C THR A 78 21.28 -3.07 21.18
N ALA A 79 21.43 -2.71 22.45
CA ALA A 79 20.59 -1.70 23.09
C ALA A 79 20.75 -0.30 22.47
N SER A 80 21.98 0.08 22.10
CA SER A 80 22.22 1.35 21.40
C SER A 80 21.60 1.36 20.01
N ASN A 81 21.78 0.27 19.25
CA ASN A 81 21.22 0.14 17.90
C ASN A 81 19.68 0.16 17.94
N GLU A 82 19.08 -0.48 18.94
CA GLU A 82 17.62 -0.48 19.12
C GLU A 82 17.10 0.90 19.47
N ARG A 83 17.80 1.68 20.31
CA ARG A 83 17.42 3.08 20.59
C ARG A 83 17.54 3.97 19.36
N THR A 84 18.61 3.83 18.59
CA THR A 84 18.77 4.58 17.33
C THR A 84 17.67 4.21 16.34
N ARG A 85 17.36 2.91 16.22
CA ARG A 85 16.27 2.40 15.40
C ARG A 85 14.92 2.98 15.82
N GLN A 86 14.58 2.95 17.10
CA GLN A 86 13.35 3.56 17.63
C GLN A 86 13.29 5.07 17.34
N ALA A 87 14.38 5.80 17.53
CA ALA A 87 14.44 7.22 17.21
C ALA A 87 14.22 7.50 15.71
N LEU A 88 14.73 6.64 14.82
CA LEU A 88 14.47 6.74 13.38
C LEU A 88 13.01 6.44 13.05
N ILE A 89 12.39 5.45 13.71
CA ILE A 89 10.97 5.12 13.55
C ILE A 89 10.10 6.31 13.95
N GLU A 90 10.32 6.87 15.13
CA GLU A 90 9.59 8.03 15.64
C GLU A 90 9.74 9.24 14.71
N ALA A 91 10.96 9.49 14.22
CA ALA A 91 11.24 10.57 13.29
C ALA A 91 10.53 10.37 11.94
N ALA A 92 10.56 9.17 11.38
CA ALA A 92 9.91 8.84 10.12
C ALA A 92 8.38 9.00 10.20
N LEU A 93 7.77 8.62 11.32
CA LEU A 93 6.33 8.72 11.52
C LEU A 93 5.88 10.13 11.93
N SER A 94 6.81 11.07 12.14
CA SER A 94 6.51 12.43 12.59
C SER A 94 5.68 12.48 13.88
N ILE A 95 5.81 11.44 14.73
CA ILE A 95 5.07 11.32 15.98
C ILE A 95 5.48 12.49 16.87
N GLU A 96 4.51 13.30 17.27
CA GLU A 96 4.78 14.38 18.22
C GLU A 96 5.28 13.75 19.52
N LYS A 97 6.49 14.14 19.94
CA LYS A 97 6.99 13.78 21.26
C LYS A 97 6.07 14.43 22.28
N SER A 98 5.06 13.70 22.73
CA SER A 98 4.25 14.11 23.85
C SER A 98 5.17 14.23 25.07
N ALA A 99 4.84 15.14 25.98
CA ALA A 99 5.68 15.42 27.14
C ALA A 99 5.78 14.24 28.15
N ASN A 100 5.06 13.13 27.89
CA ASN A 100 5.05 11.92 28.72
C ASN A 100 5.58 10.72 27.91
N ARG A 101 6.31 9.84 28.62
CA ARG A 101 7.04 8.62 28.21
C ARG A 101 6.52 7.84 26.99
N ASP A 102 7.47 7.21 26.29
CA ASP A 102 7.37 6.19 25.23
C ASP A 102 6.12 6.32 24.35
N ALA A 103 6.26 7.08 23.25
CA ALA A 103 5.18 7.31 22.30
C ALA A 103 4.71 6.02 21.60
N LEU A 104 5.56 4.99 21.59
CA LEU A 104 5.31 3.70 20.96
C LEU A 104 5.43 2.56 21.99
N THR A 105 4.42 1.70 22.00
CA THR A 105 4.39 0.48 22.81
C THR A 105 4.53 -0.75 21.93
N THR A 106 5.37 -1.70 22.32
CA THR A 106 5.52 -2.97 21.60
C THR A 106 4.37 -3.92 21.94
N VAL A 107 3.71 -4.42 20.90
CA VAL A 107 2.61 -5.38 21.00
C VAL A 107 2.99 -6.70 20.34
N ARG A 108 2.35 -7.79 20.78
CA ARG A 108 2.57 -9.13 20.26
C ARG A 108 1.24 -9.79 19.92
N LEU A 109 1.21 -10.51 18.80
CA LEU A 109 0.10 -11.37 18.43
C LEU A 109 0.00 -12.57 19.38
N VAL A 110 -1.17 -12.74 19.99
CA VAL A 110 -1.46 -13.82 20.95
C VAL A 110 -2.55 -14.78 20.50
N GLY A 111 -3.33 -14.42 19.49
CA GLY A 111 -4.37 -15.30 18.98
C GLY A 111 -5.32 -14.61 18.00
N LYS A 112 -6.49 -15.22 17.84
CA LYS A 112 -7.60 -14.73 17.01
C LYS A 112 -8.90 -14.74 17.80
N SER A 113 -9.82 -13.86 17.45
CA SER A 113 -11.17 -13.74 18.02
C SER A 113 -12.17 -13.59 16.88
N THR A 114 -13.41 -14.03 17.07
CA THR A 114 -14.50 -13.74 16.13
C THR A 114 -15.48 -12.78 16.78
N LEU A 115 -15.78 -11.67 16.11
CA LEU A 115 -16.73 -10.66 16.58
C LEU A 115 -17.88 -10.50 15.58
N PRO A 116 -19.14 -10.36 16.03
CA PRO A 116 -20.25 -10.07 15.14
C PRO A 116 -20.17 -8.63 14.59
N THR A 117 -20.55 -8.43 13.33
CA THR A 117 -20.72 -7.07 12.76
C THR A 117 -21.97 -6.38 13.29
N THR A 118 -23.09 -7.09 13.30
CA THR A 118 -24.37 -6.70 13.90
C THR A 118 -25.00 -7.90 14.61
N ALA A 119 -26.11 -7.74 15.34
CA ALA A 119 -26.76 -8.83 16.06
C ALA A 119 -27.12 -10.04 15.18
N GLU A 120 -27.33 -9.82 13.89
CA GLU A 120 -27.65 -10.86 12.89
C GLU A 120 -26.61 -10.91 11.74
N GLY A 121 -25.54 -10.11 11.84
CA GLY A 121 -24.56 -9.94 10.77
C GLY A 121 -23.48 -11.03 10.75
N PRO A 122 -22.69 -11.12 9.66
CA PRO A 122 -21.57 -12.05 9.60
C PRO A 122 -20.54 -11.77 10.70
N ASN A 123 -19.89 -12.83 11.18
CA ASN A 123 -18.77 -12.74 12.10
C ASN A 123 -17.51 -12.28 11.34
N VAL A 124 -16.83 -11.27 11.88
CA VAL A 124 -15.51 -10.80 11.46
C VAL A 124 -14.45 -11.47 12.30
N THR A 125 -13.43 -12.00 11.64
CA THR A 125 -12.23 -12.49 12.34
C THR A 125 -11.34 -11.31 12.69
N CYS A 126 -10.94 -11.24 13.95
CA CYS A 126 -9.99 -10.27 14.49
C CYS A 126 -8.73 -10.99 14.95
N VAL A 127 -7.57 -10.38 14.77
CA VAL A 127 -6.35 -10.82 15.44
C VAL A 127 -6.23 -10.12 16.80
N VAL A 128 -5.75 -10.85 17.80
CA VAL A 128 -5.64 -10.37 19.17
C VAL A 128 -4.18 -10.05 19.45
N LEU A 129 -3.92 -8.78 19.73
CA LEU A 129 -2.61 -8.29 20.12
C LEU A 129 -2.63 -7.93 21.61
N THR A 130 -1.58 -8.23 22.35
CA THR A 130 -1.42 -7.76 23.73
C THR A 130 -0.11 -7.01 23.87
N VAL A 131 -0.05 -6.09 24.83
CA VAL A 131 1.22 -5.46 25.22
C VAL A 131 2.09 -6.57 25.80
N SER A 132 3.28 -6.79 25.23
CA SER A 132 4.14 -7.86 25.71
C SER A 132 4.64 -7.52 27.13
N PRO A 133 4.24 -8.21 28.21
CA PRO A 133 5.15 -8.34 29.34
C PRO A 133 6.38 -9.08 28.80
N THR A 134 7.53 -8.89 29.43
CA THR A 134 8.82 -9.50 29.06
C THR A 134 8.70 -10.95 28.54
N PRO A 135 9.50 -11.36 27.53
CA PRO A 135 9.31 -12.61 26.77
C PRO A 135 9.25 -13.90 27.61
N ASP A 136 9.72 -13.87 28.86
CA ASP A 136 9.87 -15.04 29.73
C ASP A 136 8.63 -15.38 30.58
N THR A 137 7.59 -14.53 30.61
CA THR A 137 6.45 -14.67 31.56
C THR A 137 5.16 -15.27 30.98
N PHE A 138 5.19 -15.87 29.80
CA PHE A 138 3.97 -16.31 29.08
C PHE A 138 3.27 -17.56 29.64
N THR A 139 3.75 -18.16 30.74
CA THR A 139 3.27 -19.46 31.24
C THR A 139 1.93 -19.41 32.00
N GLU A 140 1.39 -18.23 32.29
CA GLU A 140 0.13 -18.08 33.07
C GLU A 140 -0.87 -17.11 32.40
N ILE A 141 -1.08 -17.21 31.09
CA ILE A 141 -2.19 -16.47 30.44
C ILE A 141 -3.48 -17.27 30.55
N ASP A 142 -3.92 -17.50 31.78
CA ASP A 142 -5.32 -17.88 32.08
C ASP A 142 -6.12 -16.66 32.57
N ALA A 143 -5.43 -15.52 32.80
CA ALA A 143 -6.05 -14.28 33.24
C ALA A 143 -6.54 -13.44 32.05
N SER A 144 -7.60 -12.69 32.30
CA SER A 144 -8.03 -11.64 31.38
C SER A 144 -6.97 -10.56 31.29
N VAL A 145 -6.62 -10.18 30.05
CA VAL A 145 -5.58 -9.19 29.77
C VAL A 145 -6.11 -8.11 28.83
N PRO A 146 -5.57 -6.88 28.94
CA PRO A 146 -5.86 -5.84 27.97
C PRO A 146 -5.26 -6.22 26.62
N CYS A 147 -6.12 -6.23 25.60
CA CYS A 147 -5.80 -6.62 24.24
C CYS A 147 -6.32 -5.59 23.25
N LEU A 148 -5.63 -5.49 22.12
CA LEU A 148 -6.07 -4.77 20.94
C LEU A 148 -6.63 -5.79 19.95
N LEU A 149 -7.90 -5.64 19.61
CA LEU A 149 -8.56 -6.48 18.61
C LEU A 149 -8.48 -5.77 17.26
N VAL A 150 -7.76 -6.38 16.30
CA VAL A 150 -7.58 -5.80 14.97
C VAL A 150 -8.41 -6.59 13.97
N PRO A 151 -9.49 -6.02 13.40
CA PRO A 151 -10.34 -6.73 12.46
C PRO A 151 -9.61 -6.97 11.13
N LEU A 152 -9.76 -8.18 10.59
CA LEU A 152 -9.28 -8.56 9.26
C LEU A 152 -10.33 -8.18 8.21
N ARG A 153 -9.90 -7.52 7.13
CA ARG A 153 -10.81 -6.92 6.11
C ARG A 153 -11.42 -7.93 5.14
N GLY A 154 -10.95 -9.17 5.10
CA GLY A 154 -11.42 -10.19 4.16
C GLY A 154 -11.66 -11.55 4.80
N ASN A 155 -12.32 -12.44 4.04
CA ASN A 155 -12.46 -13.86 4.35
C ASN A 155 -11.11 -14.51 4.69
N SER A 156 -11.18 -15.75 5.21
CA SER A 156 -10.11 -16.67 5.68
C SER A 156 -8.69 -16.58 5.08
N ASN A 157 -8.49 -15.97 3.91
CA ASN A 157 -7.21 -15.77 3.24
C ASN A 157 -6.20 -14.92 4.04
N GLN A 158 -6.61 -13.78 4.63
CA GLN A 158 -5.71 -12.93 5.43
C GLN A 158 -5.22 -13.68 6.67
N LEU A 159 -6.14 -14.37 7.34
CA LEU A 159 -5.82 -15.23 8.46
C LEU A 159 -4.88 -16.36 8.03
N ALA A 160 -5.13 -17.01 6.90
CA ALA A 160 -4.28 -18.08 6.40
C ALA A 160 -2.85 -17.61 6.09
N LEU A 161 -2.68 -16.41 5.52
CA LEU A 161 -1.37 -15.79 5.31
C LEU A 161 -0.64 -15.54 6.63
N LEU A 162 -1.35 -15.02 7.63
CA LEU A 162 -0.81 -14.75 8.96
C LEU A 162 -0.45 -16.04 9.71
N GLU A 163 -1.31 -17.05 9.66
CA GLU A 163 -1.10 -18.38 10.26
C GLU A 163 0.14 -19.06 9.67
N CYS A 164 0.40 -18.92 8.36
CA CYS A 164 1.63 -19.44 7.74
C CYS A 164 2.89 -18.82 8.35
N VAL A 165 2.87 -17.51 8.56
CA VAL A 165 4.00 -16.78 9.16
C VAL A 165 4.21 -17.19 10.61
N VAL A 166 3.13 -17.30 11.38
CA VAL A 166 3.16 -17.64 12.82
C VAL A 166 3.61 -19.07 13.06
N ARG A 167 3.19 -20.03 12.23
CA ARG A 167 3.65 -21.42 12.29
C ARG A 167 5.16 -21.53 12.13
N ALA A 168 5.76 -20.60 11.39
CA ALA A 168 7.18 -20.58 11.03
C ALA A 168 7.67 -21.90 10.39
N GLU A 169 6.74 -22.71 9.87
CA GLU A 169 7.02 -23.95 9.19
C GLU A 169 7.34 -23.67 7.72
N PRO A 170 8.34 -24.35 7.14
CA PRO A 170 8.69 -24.19 5.74
C PRO A 170 7.52 -24.61 4.83
N LEU A 171 7.11 -23.74 3.92
CA LEU A 171 6.04 -24.04 2.96
C LEU A 171 6.57 -24.85 1.77
N SER A 172 5.71 -25.72 1.24
CA SER A 172 5.95 -26.27 -0.09
C SER A 172 5.88 -25.16 -1.14
N MET A 173 6.66 -25.25 -2.22
CA MET A 173 6.63 -24.25 -3.29
C MET A 173 5.22 -24.06 -3.89
N THR A 174 4.42 -25.12 -3.96
CA THR A 174 3.03 -25.05 -4.44
C THR A 174 2.18 -24.18 -3.53
N SER A 175 2.27 -24.43 -2.22
CA SER A 175 1.55 -23.65 -1.21
C SER A 175 2.00 -22.19 -1.25
N LEU A 176 3.32 -21.98 -1.30
CA LEU A 176 3.92 -20.65 -1.41
C LEU A 176 3.36 -19.88 -2.62
N TYR A 177 3.30 -20.48 -3.82
CA TYR A 177 2.75 -19.79 -4.98
C TYR A 177 1.25 -19.47 -4.84
N GLY A 178 0.48 -20.36 -4.22
CA GLY A 178 -0.92 -20.08 -3.87
C GLY A 178 -1.04 -18.86 -2.95
N TYR A 179 -0.22 -18.80 -1.90
CA TYR A 179 -0.19 -17.67 -0.97
C TYR A 179 0.40 -16.40 -1.60
N ASN A 180 1.38 -16.51 -2.51
CA ASN A 180 1.95 -15.37 -3.23
C ASN A 180 0.89 -14.68 -4.08
N LEU A 181 0.01 -15.45 -4.75
CA LEU A 181 -1.11 -14.88 -5.49
C LEU A 181 -2.11 -14.17 -4.57
N LEU A 182 -2.39 -14.73 -3.39
CA LEU A 182 -3.26 -14.08 -2.41
C LEU A 182 -2.64 -12.79 -1.86
N PHE A 183 -1.32 -12.76 -1.69
CA PHE A 183 -0.58 -11.58 -1.22
C PHE A 183 -0.50 -10.48 -2.29
N VAL A 184 -0.12 -10.82 -3.51
CA VAL A 184 0.13 -9.85 -4.61
C VAL A 184 -1.14 -9.25 -5.19
N ASN A 185 -2.26 -9.97 -5.18
CA ASN A 185 -3.53 -9.48 -5.76
C ASN A 185 -4.32 -8.57 -4.79
N ARG A 186 -3.68 -8.03 -3.76
CA ARG A 186 -4.30 -7.07 -2.83
C ARG A 186 -4.01 -5.66 -3.31
N ASP A 187 -5.02 -5.02 -3.88
CA ASP A 187 -4.90 -3.69 -4.44
C ASP A 187 -4.68 -2.61 -3.35
N GLY A 188 -3.68 -1.76 -3.55
CA GLY A 188 -3.40 -0.62 -2.67
C GLY A 188 -2.79 -0.98 -1.31
N ASP A 189 -2.33 -2.22 -1.17
CA ASP A 189 -1.72 -2.79 0.03
C ASP A 189 -0.18 -2.82 -0.07
N LEU A 190 0.50 -3.57 0.81
CA LEU A 190 1.96 -3.57 0.94
C LEU A 190 2.68 -3.74 -0.40
N TYR A 191 2.28 -4.72 -1.21
CA TYR A 191 2.95 -5.01 -2.47
C TYR A 191 2.90 -3.82 -3.44
N ASP A 192 1.82 -3.04 -3.43
CA ASP A 192 1.64 -1.90 -4.34
C ASP A 192 2.35 -0.64 -3.85
N ASN A 193 2.42 -0.45 -2.54
CA ASN A 193 2.95 0.77 -1.92
C ASN A 193 4.47 0.75 -1.73
N VAL A 194 5.15 -0.38 -1.98
CA VAL A 194 6.61 -0.44 -2.00
C VAL A 194 7.16 0.47 -3.12
N PRO A 195 8.23 1.24 -2.88
CA PRO A 195 8.79 2.21 -3.83
C PRO A 195 9.58 1.54 -4.97
N TRP A 196 8.96 0.62 -5.71
CA TRP A 196 9.62 -0.18 -6.74
C TRP A 196 10.33 0.68 -7.79
N ALA A 197 9.71 1.76 -8.24
CA ALA A 197 10.24 2.59 -9.32
C ALA A 197 11.45 3.42 -8.89
N SER A 198 11.44 3.97 -7.67
CA SER A 198 12.54 4.82 -7.19
C SER A 198 13.68 3.99 -6.59
N TRP A 199 13.38 2.92 -5.85
CA TRP A 199 14.40 2.23 -5.06
C TRP A 199 15.01 0.99 -5.73
N THR A 200 14.44 0.50 -6.84
CA THR A 200 15.03 -0.65 -7.53
C THR A 200 16.45 -0.32 -7.99
N VAL A 201 17.39 -1.17 -7.58
CA VAL A 201 18.78 -1.11 -8.00
C VAL A 201 18.99 -2.18 -9.04
N ASP A 202 19.49 -1.81 -10.22
CA ASP A 202 20.06 -2.76 -11.15
C ASP A 202 21.59 -2.60 -11.16
N PRO A 203 22.28 -3.14 -10.14
CA PRO A 203 23.72 -2.95 -9.99
C PRO A 203 24.51 -3.60 -11.15
N SER A 204 23.84 -4.47 -11.91
CA SER A 204 24.40 -5.23 -13.02
C SER A 204 23.97 -4.72 -14.40
N GLN A 205 23.10 -3.71 -14.48
CA GLN A 205 22.46 -3.29 -15.73
C GLN A 205 21.89 -4.47 -16.54
N ARG A 206 21.29 -5.45 -15.85
CA ARG A 206 20.64 -6.63 -16.42
C ARG A 206 19.37 -6.27 -17.18
N ASN A 207 18.67 -5.21 -16.75
CA ASN A 207 17.46 -4.73 -17.38
C ASN A 207 17.84 -3.95 -18.64
N ARG A 208 17.87 -4.70 -19.75
CA ARG A 208 18.14 -4.19 -21.09
C ARG A 208 16.92 -4.36 -21.98
N ASP A 209 16.68 -3.39 -22.85
CA ASP A 209 15.61 -3.49 -23.84
C ASP A 209 15.93 -4.57 -24.89
N ALA A 210 14.99 -4.85 -25.80
CA ALA A 210 15.19 -5.82 -26.88
C ALA A 210 16.37 -5.45 -27.81
N ALA A 211 16.82 -4.19 -27.80
CA ALA A 211 17.97 -3.67 -28.53
C ALA A 211 19.26 -3.69 -27.70
N ASN A 212 19.24 -4.29 -26.50
CA ASN A 212 20.36 -4.42 -25.57
C ASN A 212 20.86 -3.08 -24.96
N ASN A 213 20.05 -2.03 -25.02
CA ASN A 213 20.31 -0.77 -24.34
C ASN A 213 19.90 -0.88 -22.87
N VAL A 214 20.61 -0.17 -22.00
CA VAL A 214 20.21 -0.04 -20.59
C VAL A 214 18.86 0.67 -20.55
N ILE A 215 17.87 0.01 -19.93
CA ILE A 215 16.54 0.59 -19.77
C ILE A 215 16.67 1.80 -18.83
N ASP A 216 16.12 2.95 -19.24
CA ASP A 216 16.09 4.17 -18.41
C ASP A 216 15.44 3.87 -17.05
N ALA A 217 15.92 4.49 -15.98
CA ALA A 217 15.54 4.16 -14.62
C ALA A 217 14.03 4.26 -14.38
N LYS A 218 13.36 5.19 -15.09
CA LYS A 218 11.90 5.36 -15.09
C LYS A 218 11.11 4.16 -15.64
N PHE A 219 11.78 3.28 -16.37
CA PHE A 219 11.23 2.07 -16.97
C PHE A 219 11.78 0.79 -16.32
N HIS A 220 12.52 0.90 -15.21
CA HIS A 220 12.94 -0.30 -14.48
C HIS A 220 11.71 -1.13 -14.13
N MET A 221 11.77 -2.40 -14.52
CA MET A 221 10.71 -3.37 -14.32
C MET A 221 10.59 -3.79 -12.86
N GLY A 222 10.98 -2.97 -11.87
CA GLY A 222 11.13 -3.40 -10.48
C GLY A 222 9.91 -4.13 -9.92
N LYS A 223 8.71 -3.56 -10.08
CA LYS A 223 7.48 -4.24 -9.65
C LYS A 223 7.18 -5.50 -10.47
N ARG A 224 7.51 -5.52 -11.76
CA ARG A 224 7.32 -6.68 -12.64
C ARG A 224 8.32 -7.80 -12.35
N ASP A 225 9.56 -7.46 -12.00
CA ASP A 225 10.61 -8.41 -11.62
C ASP A 225 10.25 -9.05 -10.28
N ALA A 226 9.84 -8.25 -9.30
CA ALA A 226 9.29 -8.76 -8.04
C ALA A 226 8.10 -9.69 -8.30
N TYR A 227 7.16 -9.30 -9.18
CA TYR A 227 6.02 -10.13 -9.56
C TYR A 227 6.46 -11.47 -10.14
N ASN A 228 7.41 -11.45 -11.08
CA ASN A 228 7.96 -12.64 -11.71
C ASN A 228 8.61 -13.58 -10.68
N ARG A 229 9.31 -13.03 -9.68
CA ARG A 229 9.84 -13.79 -8.54
C ARG A 229 8.74 -14.41 -7.69
N PHE A 230 7.69 -13.66 -7.35
CA PHE A 230 6.51 -14.19 -6.64
C PHE A 230 5.83 -15.32 -7.41
N MET A 231 5.79 -15.23 -8.74
CA MET A 231 5.26 -16.30 -9.60
C MET A 231 6.26 -17.44 -9.84
N GLY A 232 7.48 -17.34 -9.31
CA GLY A 232 8.52 -18.33 -9.47
C GLY A 232 9.05 -18.45 -10.90
N LYS A 233 8.90 -17.41 -11.74
CA LYS A 233 9.46 -17.39 -13.10
C LYS A 233 10.99 -17.45 -13.06
N ASP A 234 11.58 -16.87 -12.04
CA ASP A 234 13.03 -16.75 -11.86
C ASP A 234 13.64 -17.99 -11.18
N VAL A 235 12.80 -18.89 -10.65
CA VAL A 235 13.26 -20.13 -10.02
C VAL A 235 13.71 -21.08 -11.12
N THR A 236 15.03 -21.23 -11.25
CA THR A 236 15.67 -22.24 -12.11
C THR A 236 15.10 -23.62 -11.78
N GLY A 237 14.26 -24.16 -12.67
CA GLY A 237 13.56 -25.42 -12.41
C GLY A 237 12.08 -25.30 -12.10
N ARG A 238 11.40 -24.22 -12.52
CA ARG A 238 9.93 -24.16 -12.61
C ARG A 238 9.35 -25.41 -13.31
N SER A 239 10.06 -25.95 -14.30
CA SER A 239 9.75 -27.25 -14.94
C SER A 239 9.89 -28.44 -14.00
N GLN A 240 10.80 -28.43 -13.03
CA GLN A 240 11.00 -29.47 -12.03
C GLN A 240 10.00 -29.39 -10.88
N VAL A 241 9.61 -28.19 -10.42
CA VAL A 241 8.56 -28.04 -9.40
C VAL A 241 7.21 -28.43 -9.98
N LEU A 242 6.88 -27.97 -11.20
CA LEU A 242 5.71 -28.44 -11.94
C LEU A 242 5.79 -29.95 -12.24
N ALA A 243 6.98 -30.50 -12.54
CA ALA A 243 7.15 -31.95 -12.73
C ALA A 243 6.99 -32.74 -11.42
N ARG A 244 7.48 -32.25 -10.27
CA ARG A 244 7.30 -32.88 -8.95
C ARG A 244 5.84 -32.80 -8.51
N LEU A 245 5.16 -31.68 -8.77
CA LEU A 245 3.71 -31.53 -8.59
C LEU A 245 2.93 -32.53 -9.44
N ARG A 246 3.30 -32.67 -10.72
CA ARG A 246 2.72 -33.69 -11.61
C ARG A 246 2.98 -35.10 -11.07
N GLN A 247 4.17 -35.36 -10.53
CA GLN A 247 4.55 -36.66 -9.99
C GLN A 247 3.84 -36.99 -8.65
N GLN A 248 3.69 -36.02 -7.75
CA GLN A 248 2.94 -36.18 -6.50
C GLN A 248 1.46 -36.36 -6.74
N LYS A 249 0.87 -35.59 -7.66
CA LYS A 249 -0.53 -35.76 -8.06
C LYS A 249 -0.76 -37.14 -8.68
N GLN A 250 0.14 -37.58 -9.56
CA GLN A 250 0.11 -38.91 -10.13
C GLN A 250 0.22 -40.01 -9.05
N GLN A 251 1.04 -39.80 -8.02
CA GLN A 251 1.15 -40.74 -6.89
C GLN A 251 -0.12 -40.75 -6.01
N GLN A 252 -0.76 -39.61 -5.75
CA GLN A 252 -2.03 -39.52 -5.04
C GLN A 252 -3.17 -40.18 -5.83
N GLU A 253 -3.28 -39.90 -7.13
CA GLU A 253 -4.25 -40.55 -8.02
C GLU A 253 -4.01 -42.06 -8.10
N THR A 254 -2.75 -42.51 -8.14
CA THR A 254 -2.41 -43.95 -8.11
C THR A 254 -2.75 -44.57 -6.74
N ARG A 255 -2.61 -43.84 -5.64
CA ARG A 255 -3.00 -44.29 -4.29
C ARG A 255 -4.52 -44.38 -4.16
N MET A 256 -5.25 -43.40 -4.67
CA MET A 256 -6.72 -43.36 -4.69
C MET A 256 -7.28 -44.48 -5.59
N ALA A 257 -6.69 -44.68 -6.77
CA ALA A 257 -7.05 -45.79 -7.67
C ALA A 257 -6.77 -47.17 -7.05
N ARG A 258 -5.73 -47.30 -6.22
CA ARG A 258 -5.43 -48.52 -5.46
C ARG A 258 -6.30 -48.70 -4.20
N GLN A 259 -6.92 -47.63 -3.71
CA GLN A 259 -7.78 -47.62 -2.53
C GLN A 259 -9.28 -47.61 -2.88
N GLN A 260 -9.67 -48.00 -4.11
CA GLN A 260 -11.06 -48.28 -4.47
C GLN A 260 -11.60 -49.51 -3.71
N ALA A 261 -11.87 -49.34 -2.41
CA ALA A 261 -13.03 -49.93 -1.78
C ALA A 261 -14.19 -48.92 -1.97
N PRO A 262 -15.44 -49.39 -2.17
CA PRO A 262 -16.56 -48.51 -2.45
C PRO A 262 -16.93 -47.73 -1.19
N ILE A 263 -16.37 -46.53 -1.05
CA ILE A 263 -16.83 -45.54 -0.06
C ILE A 263 -17.83 -44.63 -0.80
N GLN A 264 -19.08 -44.68 -0.36
CA GLN A 264 -20.16 -43.83 -0.83
C GLN A 264 -19.90 -42.38 -0.41
N GLY A 265 -19.90 -41.48 -1.40
CA GLY A 265 -20.45 -40.12 -1.28
C GLY A 265 -19.63 -39.08 -0.52
N ASP A 266 -18.60 -38.52 -1.15
CA ASP A 266 -18.16 -37.14 -0.90
C ASP A 266 -18.16 -36.39 -2.26
N GLU A 267 -19.34 -35.89 -2.65
CA GLU A 267 -19.53 -35.10 -3.88
C GLU A 267 -18.84 -33.73 -3.82
N ASP A 268 -18.46 -33.25 -2.63
CA ASP A 268 -17.82 -31.95 -2.44
C ASP A 268 -16.36 -31.91 -2.90
N GLY A 269 -15.62 -33.02 -2.76
CA GLY A 269 -14.21 -33.08 -3.14
C GLY A 269 -13.96 -33.06 -4.65
N THR A 270 -14.85 -33.67 -5.42
CA THR A 270 -14.79 -33.69 -6.90
C THR A 270 -15.07 -32.30 -7.48
N ASN A 271 -16.07 -31.60 -6.94
CA ASN A 271 -16.42 -30.24 -7.35
C ASN A 271 -15.28 -29.24 -7.11
N ALA A 272 -14.61 -29.32 -5.96
CA ALA A 272 -13.44 -28.50 -5.65
C ALA A 272 -12.28 -28.75 -6.63
N MET A 273 -12.05 -30.00 -7.03
CA MET A 273 -10.97 -30.35 -7.95
C MET A 273 -11.24 -29.90 -9.40
N VAL A 274 -12.50 -29.97 -9.85
CA VAL A 274 -12.92 -29.45 -11.15
C VAL A 274 -12.78 -27.91 -11.18
N GLY A 275 -13.20 -27.23 -10.11
CA GLY A 275 -13.05 -25.78 -9.97
C GLY A 275 -11.58 -25.32 -10.04
N LEU A 276 -10.68 -26.04 -9.35
CA LEU A 276 -9.24 -25.76 -9.43
C LEU A 276 -8.67 -25.99 -10.83
N LYS A 277 -9.07 -27.07 -11.51
CA LYS A 277 -8.62 -27.39 -12.88
C LYS A 277 -9.06 -26.32 -13.88
N ARG A 278 -10.30 -25.86 -13.77
CA ARG A 278 -10.83 -24.75 -14.59
C ARG A 278 -9.98 -23.50 -14.39
N ARG A 279 -9.68 -23.15 -13.14
CA ARG A 279 -8.86 -21.97 -12.81
C ARG A 279 -7.43 -22.09 -13.34
N ILE A 280 -6.82 -23.27 -13.26
CA ILE A 280 -5.48 -23.52 -13.83
C ILE A 280 -5.47 -23.37 -15.35
N LEU A 281 -6.42 -23.98 -16.06
CA LEU A 281 -6.51 -23.87 -17.52
C LEU A 281 -6.81 -22.43 -17.96
N GLN A 282 -7.61 -21.68 -17.19
CA GLN A 282 -7.86 -20.27 -17.45
C GLN A 282 -6.60 -19.42 -17.34
N VAL A 283 -5.75 -19.70 -16.34
CA VAL A 283 -4.44 -19.05 -16.19
C VAL A 283 -3.52 -19.45 -17.34
N GLU A 284 -3.45 -20.73 -17.73
CA GLU A 284 -2.65 -21.22 -18.88
C GLU A 284 -3.05 -20.53 -20.19
N ILE A 285 -4.36 -20.36 -20.44
CA ILE A 285 -4.86 -19.63 -21.62
C ILE A 285 -4.42 -18.16 -21.59
N ARG A 286 -4.56 -17.47 -20.45
CA ARG A 286 -4.12 -16.08 -20.32
C ARG A 286 -2.62 -15.91 -20.49
N GLU A 287 -1.82 -16.83 -19.97
CA GLU A 287 -0.36 -16.82 -20.16
C GLU A 287 0.00 -16.97 -21.64
N LEU A 288 -0.62 -17.92 -22.35
CA LEU A 288 -0.41 -18.11 -23.79
C LEU A 288 -0.87 -16.90 -24.61
N GLU A 289 -2.00 -16.27 -24.24
CA GLU A 289 -2.48 -15.02 -24.87
C GLU A 289 -1.47 -13.88 -24.70
N MET A 290 -0.88 -13.73 -23.51
CA MET A 290 0.17 -12.74 -23.26
C MET A 290 1.43 -13.01 -24.07
N GLU A 291 1.89 -14.27 -24.14
CA GLU A 291 3.08 -14.62 -24.94
C GLU A 291 2.86 -14.39 -26.44
N ILE A 292 1.67 -14.71 -26.96
CA ILE A 292 1.30 -14.42 -28.35
C ILE A 292 1.30 -12.91 -28.59
N ALA A 293 0.78 -12.11 -27.65
CA ALA A 293 0.79 -10.66 -27.76
C ALA A 293 2.22 -10.07 -27.73
N GLU A 294 3.13 -10.63 -26.92
CA GLU A 294 4.56 -10.24 -26.91
C GLU A 294 5.24 -10.60 -28.25
N LEU A 295 4.94 -11.77 -28.82
CA LEU A 295 5.44 -12.15 -30.16
C LEU A 295 4.88 -11.25 -31.25
N ASP A 296 3.61 -10.84 -31.16
CA ASP A 296 2.98 -9.92 -32.10
C ASP A 296 3.58 -8.53 -32.05
N TYR A 297 3.88 -8.05 -30.84
CA TYR A 297 4.66 -6.83 -30.67
C TYR A 297 6.06 -6.98 -31.29
N GLY A 298 6.74 -8.10 -31.04
CA GLY A 298 8.06 -8.38 -31.62
C GLY A 298 8.04 -8.41 -33.16
N LEU A 299 7.01 -9.02 -33.75
CA LEU A 299 6.80 -9.05 -35.20
C LEU A 299 6.47 -7.68 -35.78
N ALA A 300 5.74 -6.84 -35.04
CA ALA A 300 5.43 -5.47 -35.46
C ALA A 300 6.66 -4.55 -35.43
N VAL A 301 7.62 -4.81 -34.54
CA VAL A 301 8.85 -4.03 -34.37
C VAL A 301 9.98 -4.50 -35.30
N ALA A 302 10.04 -5.79 -35.61
CA ALA A 302 11.07 -6.36 -36.47
C ALA A 302 10.93 -5.88 -37.93
N ARG A 303 12.06 -5.59 -38.59
CA ARG A 303 12.07 -5.25 -40.01
C ARG A 303 11.91 -6.53 -40.84
N GLU A 304 11.24 -6.44 -42.00
CA GLU A 304 10.91 -7.62 -42.82
C GLU A 304 12.13 -8.47 -43.23
N ASP A 305 13.33 -7.87 -43.29
CA ASP A 305 14.57 -8.56 -43.68
C ASP A 305 15.31 -9.26 -42.51
N ASP A 306 14.82 -9.16 -41.27
CA ASP A 306 15.48 -9.81 -40.14
C ASP A 306 15.21 -11.32 -40.14
N ALA A 307 16.27 -12.13 -40.16
CA ALA A 307 16.20 -13.59 -40.02
C ALA A 307 15.47 -14.07 -38.73
N LYS A 308 15.24 -13.15 -37.79
CA LYS A 308 14.46 -13.38 -36.56
C LYS A 308 12.95 -13.42 -36.81
N VAL A 309 12.45 -12.79 -37.88
CA VAL A 309 11.01 -12.72 -38.19
C VAL A 309 10.43 -14.10 -38.41
N ASP A 310 11.11 -14.96 -39.18
CA ASP A 310 10.61 -16.32 -39.45
C ASP A 310 10.60 -17.19 -38.19
N ALA A 311 11.62 -17.06 -37.33
CA ALA A 311 11.64 -17.74 -36.04
C ALA A 311 10.50 -17.29 -35.11
N LEU A 312 10.21 -15.99 -35.06
CA LEU A 312 9.09 -15.43 -34.28
C LEU A 312 7.73 -15.91 -34.83
N ARG A 313 7.57 -15.97 -36.16
CA ARG A 313 6.35 -16.51 -36.80
C ARG A 313 6.14 -17.99 -36.50
N GLU A 314 7.21 -18.79 -36.56
CA GLU A 314 7.14 -20.22 -36.23
C GLU A 314 6.79 -20.42 -34.76
N GLN A 315 7.43 -19.68 -33.85
CA GLN A 315 7.13 -19.72 -32.43
C GLN A 315 5.68 -19.30 -32.14
N LYS A 316 5.19 -18.23 -32.79
CA LYS A 316 3.78 -17.81 -32.68
C LYS A 316 2.84 -18.93 -33.12
N ALA A 317 3.11 -19.58 -34.25
CA ALA A 317 2.28 -20.65 -34.76
C ALA A 317 2.22 -21.88 -33.82
N VAL A 318 3.29 -22.15 -33.08
CA VAL A 318 3.31 -23.19 -32.04
C VAL A 318 2.46 -22.79 -30.83
N LEU A 319 2.64 -21.57 -30.32
CA LEU A 319 1.87 -21.08 -29.17
C LEU A 319 0.36 -20.95 -29.47
N THR A 320 -0.02 -20.53 -30.67
CA THR A 320 -1.43 -20.50 -31.08
C THR A 320 -2.05 -21.89 -31.07
N ARG A 321 -1.34 -22.91 -31.55
CA ARG A 321 -1.79 -24.31 -31.50
C ARG A 321 -1.94 -24.81 -30.06
N ASP A 322 -0.98 -24.47 -29.19
CA ASP A 322 -1.04 -24.81 -27.77
C ASP A 322 -2.23 -24.12 -27.06
N MET A 323 -2.51 -22.86 -27.40
CA MET A 323 -3.64 -22.08 -26.87
C MET A 323 -4.98 -22.69 -27.30
N GLU A 324 -5.13 -23.06 -28.57
CA GLU A 324 -6.32 -23.75 -29.07
C GLU A 324 -6.52 -25.09 -28.33
N ALA A 325 -5.46 -25.88 -28.17
CA ALA A 325 -5.52 -27.11 -27.40
C ALA A 325 -5.86 -26.88 -25.91
N ALA A 326 -5.42 -25.76 -25.31
CA ALA A 326 -5.80 -25.39 -23.95
C ALA A 326 -7.29 -24.98 -23.86
N ARG A 327 -7.80 -24.24 -24.84
CA ARG A 327 -9.22 -23.85 -24.93
C ARG A 327 -10.13 -25.07 -25.13
N ASP A 328 -9.72 -26.05 -25.94
CA ASP A 328 -10.48 -27.28 -26.12
C ASP A 328 -10.50 -28.12 -24.84
N ARG A 329 -9.38 -28.18 -24.11
CA ARG A 329 -9.31 -28.79 -22.77
C ARG A 329 -10.23 -28.09 -21.76
N PHE A 330 -10.32 -26.76 -21.81
CA PHE A 330 -11.20 -25.96 -20.96
C PHE A 330 -12.68 -26.23 -21.27
N LYS A 331 -13.06 -26.29 -22.54
CA LYS A 331 -14.43 -26.65 -22.96
C LYS A 331 -14.79 -28.08 -22.56
N ALA A 332 -13.84 -29.02 -22.68
CA ALA A 332 -14.04 -30.39 -22.23
C ALA A 332 -14.28 -30.46 -20.72
N THR A 333 -13.62 -29.62 -19.91
CA THR A 333 -13.91 -29.56 -18.46
C THR A 333 -15.30 -29.01 -18.15
N ASP A 334 -15.83 -28.10 -18.97
CA ASP A 334 -17.19 -27.58 -18.80
C ASP A 334 -18.23 -28.66 -19.11
N GLN A 335 -18.04 -29.43 -20.18
CA GLN A 335 -18.94 -30.54 -20.55
C GLN A 335 -18.96 -31.66 -19.51
N ILE A 336 -17.83 -31.91 -18.84
CA ILE A 336 -17.72 -32.93 -17.79
C ILE A 336 -18.50 -32.54 -16.54
N SER A 337 -18.56 -31.24 -16.20
CA SER A 337 -19.36 -30.76 -15.08
C SER A 337 -20.88 -30.96 -15.26
N GLU A 338 -21.34 -31.14 -16.50
CA GLU A 338 -22.76 -31.35 -16.84
C GLU A 338 -23.17 -32.83 -16.91
N VAL A 339 -22.24 -33.77 -17.12
CA VAL A 339 -22.53 -35.18 -17.43
C VAL A 339 -21.89 -36.13 -16.42
N GLY A 340 -22.26 -36.00 -15.13
CA GLY A 340 -21.69 -36.72 -13.97
C GLY A 340 -21.42 -38.22 -14.15
N THR A 341 -20.30 -38.59 -14.77
CA THR A 341 -19.94 -39.98 -15.12
C THR A 341 -18.55 -40.32 -14.59
N GLY A 342 -18.51 -40.73 -13.32
CA GLY A 342 -17.29 -40.86 -12.51
C GLY A 342 -16.29 -41.98 -12.84
N ALA A 343 -16.40 -42.67 -13.98
CA ALA A 343 -15.49 -43.79 -14.32
C ALA A 343 -14.59 -43.53 -15.56
N ALA A 344 -15.03 -42.69 -16.50
CA ALA A 344 -14.22 -42.32 -17.67
C ALA A 344 -13.25 -41.17 -17.37
N GLU A 345 -13.43 -40.46 -16.25
CA GLU A 345 -12.67 -39.28 -15.87
C GLU A 345 -11.21 -39.56 -15.46
N ALA A 346 -10.88 -40.75 -14.94
CA ALA A 346 -9.55 -41.03 -14.41
C ALA A 346 -8.49 -41.34 -15.49
N THR A 347 -8.90 -41.88 -16.64
CA THR A 347 -8.00 -42.43 -17.67
C THR A 347 -7.51 -41.37 -18.66
N TRP A 348 -8.31 -40.33 -18.93
CA TRP A 348 -7.90 -39.24 -19.83
C TRP A 348 -6.97 -38.23 -19.13
N ILE A 349 -7.11 -38.05 -17.81
CA ILE A 349 -6.26 -37.19 -16.98
C ILE A 349 -4.80 -37.66 -16.98
N THR A 350 -4.56 -38.97 -17.07
CA THR A 350 -3.21 -39.55 -17.12
C THR A 350 -2.53 -39.38 -18.48
N GLY A 351 -3.29 -39.30 -19.58
CA GLY A 351 -2.77 -39.07 -20.93
C GLY A 351 -2.26 -37.64 -21.16
N LEU A 352 -2.86 -36.66 -20.47
CA LEU A 352 -2.60 -35.22 -20.63
C LEU A 352 -1.17 -34.79 -20.22
N PHE A 353 -0.42 -35.65 -19.54
CA PHE A 353 0.89 -35.32 -18.96
C PHE A 353 2.08 -36.07 -19.58
N GLN A 354 1.86 -36.98 -20.54
CA GLN A 354 2.94 -37.77 -21.14
C GLN A 354 3.61 -37.11 -22.38
N ASP A 355 2.97 -36.16 -23.04
CA ASP A 355 3.37 -35.73 -24.40
C ASP A 355 4.41 -34.60 -24.54
N ARG A 356 4.92 -33.98 -23.47
CA ARG A 356 5.83 -32.81 -23.58
C ARG A 356 7.34 -33.09 -23.44
N ARG A 357 7.83 -34.27 -23.85
CA ARG A 357 9.29 -34.59 -23.88
C ARG A 357 9.95 -34.28 -25.24
N ARG A 358 9.91 -33.05 -25.74
CA ARG A 358 10.77 -32.63 -26.88
C ARG A 358 11.13 -31.14 -26.79
N VAL A 359 12.29 -30.81 -26.26
CA VAL A 359 12.99 -29.54 -26.54
C VAL A 359 14.48 -29.83 -26.69
N ASP A 360 15.05 -29.39 -27.81
CA ASP A 360 16.42 -29.64 -28.23
C ASP A 360 17.48 -28.90 -27.38
N LYS A 361 18.68 -29.49 -27.34
CA LYS A 361 19.83 -29.10 -26.50
C LYS A 361 20.61 -27.92 -27.11
N GLY A 362 20.02 -26.72 -27.14
CA GLY A 362 20.77 -25.49 -27.39
C GLY A 362 21.50 -25.00 -26.13
N GLU A 363 22.70 -24.42 -26.31
CA GLU A 363 23.46 -23.74 -25.25
C GLU A 363 22.75 -22.43 -24.87
N LYS A 364 22.56 -22.18 -23.58
CA LYS A 364 21.62 -21.15 -23.10
C LYS A 364 22.25 -19.76 -23.06
N PRO A 365 21.49 -18.68 -23.35
CA PRO A 365 21.96 -17.32 -23.17
C PRO A 365 22.01 -16.86 -21.70
N PHE A 366 21.19 -17.42 -20.79
CA PHE A 366 21.28 -17.19 -19.33
C PHE A 366 20.60 -18.28 -18.47
N PRO A 367 20.91 -18.38 -17.16
CA PRO A 367 20.19 -19.26 -16.22
C PRO A 367 18.75 -18.77 -16.00
N GLY A 368 17.76 -19.66 -16.15
CA GLY A 368 16.33 -19.35 -15.93
C GLY A 368 15.52 -19.00 -17.19
N VAL A 369 16.14 -18.92 -18.38
CA VAL A 369 15.43 -18.70 -19.67
C VAL A 369 14.34 -19.75 -19.89
N MET A 370 13.13 -19.29 -20.24
CA MET A 370 12.03 -20.19 -20.64
C MET A 370 12.45 -21.10 -21.81
N GLY A 371 12.14 -22.39 -21.70
CA GLY A 371 12.46 -23.39 -22.73
C GLY A 371 13.74 -24.20 -22.52
N TYR A 372 14.58 -23.89 -21.52
CA TYR A 372 15.84 -24.61 -21.31
C TYR A 372 15.95 -25.32 -19.94
N PRO A 373 16.43 -26.58 -19.88
CA PRO A 373 16.47 -27.40 -18.65
C PRO A 373 17.46 -26.86 -17.61
N PRO A 374 17.09 -26.66 -16.33
CA PRO A 374 17.91 -25.93 -15.34
C PRO A 374 19.30 -26.54 -15.15
N GLU A 375 20.32 -25.69 -14.93
CA GLU A 375 21.63 -26.14 -14.48
C GLU A 375 21.53 -26.65 -13.05
N LYS A 376 22.11 -27.83 -12.80
CA LYS A 376 22.21 -28.40 -11.46
C LYS A 376 23.33 -27.67 -10.71
N SER A 377 23.02 -26.58 -10.02
CA SER A 377 23.92 -26.11 -8.98
C SER A 377 23.78 -27.04 -7.77
N GLU A 378 24.88 -27.67 -7.35
CA GLU A 378 24.95 -28.66 -6.27
C GLU A 378 24.74 -28.05 -4.86
N THR A 379 24.50 -26.74 -4.76
CA THR A 379 24.26 -25.98 -3.52
C THR A 379 22.80 -25.59 -3.32
N SER A 380 21.86 -26.36 -3.85
CA SER A 380 20.43 -26.24 -3.54
C SER A 380 20.15 -26.69 -2.10
N GLN A 381 20.61 -25.90 -1.13
CA GLN A 381 19.86 -25.76 0.11
C GLN A 381 18.52 -25.17 -0.29
N ASP A 382 17.49 -26.01 -0.25
CA ASP A 382 16.09 -25.60 -0.36
C ASP A 382 15.86 -24.44 0.63
N GLN A 383 15.97 -23.20 0.16
CA GLN A 383 15.51 -22.04 0.92
C GLN A 383 14.00 -22.16 1.01
N LEU A 384 13.55 -22.86 2.04
CA LEU A 384 12.14 -23.04 2.28
C LEU A 384 11.61 -21.76 2.93
N TYR A 385 11.02 -20.90 2.11
CA TYR A 385 10.23 -19.78 2.58
C TYR A 385 9.10 -20.31 3.47
N ARG A 386 8.88 -19.66 4.63
CA ARG A 386 7.77 -19.99 5.54
C ARG A 386 6.51 -19.22 5.15
N SER A 387 6.67 -18.12 4.41
CA SER A 387 5.56 -17.29 3.95
C SER A 387 5.93 -16.46 2.71
N PRO A 388 4.94 -15.88 2.00
CA PRO A 388 5.19 -14.86 0.98
C PRO A 388 5.99 -13.67 1.50
N TYR A 389 5.86 -13.34 2.79
CA TYR A 389 6.56 -12.22 3.42
C TYR A 389 8.07 -12.47 3.56
N ASP A 390 8.51 -13.72 3.68
CA ASP A 390 9.94 -14.05 3.64
C ASP A 390 10.52 -13.81 2.24
N LEU A 391 9.76 -14.17 1.21
CA LEU A 391 10.14 -13.90 -0.17
C LEU A 391 10.15 -12.39 -0.44
N LEU A 392 9.17 -11.65 0.07
CA LEU A 392 9.17 -10.19 0.00
C LEU A 392 10.40 -9.59 0.68
N ARG A 393 10.72 -10.02 1.91
CA ARG A 393 11.92 -9.58 2.65
C ARG A 393 13.19 -9.79 1.82
N GLN A 394 13.31 -10.94 1.17
CA GLN A 394 14.45 -11.20 0.28
C GLN A 394 14.45 -10.28 -0.94
N ILE A 395 13.29 -10.06 -1.58
CA ILE A 395 13.16 -9.14 -2.71
C ILE A 395 13.54 -7.71 -2.29
N LEU A 396 13.06 -7.21 -1.15
CA LEU A 396 13.43 -5.89 -0.63
C LEU A 396 14.95 -5.77 -0.44
N LYS A 397 15.58 -6.81 0.11
CA LYS A 397 17.03 -6.83 0.35
C LYS A 397 17.84 -6.89 -0.95
N GLU A 398 17.45 -7.75 -1.89
CA GLU A 398 18.24 -8.00 -3.09
C GLU A 398 17.98 -6.99 -4.21
N GLN A 399 16.73 -6.57 -4.38
CA GLN A 399 16.31 -5.72 -5.49
C GLN A 399 16.29 -4.24 -5.11
N LEU A 400 15.83 -3.89 -3.91
CA LEU A 400 15.77 -2.49 -3.46
C LEU A 400 16.97 -2.09 -2.62
N ASN A 401 17.83 -3.05 -2.26
CA ASN A 401 18.89 -2.87 -1.25
C ASN A 401 18.34 -2.20 0.01
N ALA A 402 17.17 -2.67 0.47
CA ALA A 402 16.45 -2.10 1.60
C ALA A 402 16.17 -3.16 2.67
N GLU A 403 16.06 -2.70 3.91
CA GLU A 403 15.67 -3.53 5.05
C GLU A 403 14.48 -2.92 5.78
N VAL A 404 13.65 -3.77 6.37
CA VAL A 404 12.54 -3.34 7.22
C VAL A 404 13.09 -3.04 8.60
N ILE A 405 13.08 -1.77 9.02
CA ILE A 405 13.54 -1.34 10.34
C ILE A 405 12.39 -1.13 11.32
N GLY A 406 11.13 -1.17 10.90
CA GLY A 406 10.02 -0.98 11.82
C GLY A 406 8.72 -1.46 11.22
N SER A 407 7.85 -1.97 12.09
CA SER A 407 6.46 -2.27 11.77
C SER A 407 5.58 -1.61 12.84
N VAL A 408 4.68 -0.74 12.41
CA VAL A 408 3.86 0.08 13.31
C VAL A 408 2.40 -0.05 12.91
N LEU A 409 1.52 -0.18 13.90
CA LEU A 409 0.08 -0.02 13.74
C LEU A 409 -0.30 1.41 14.10
N GLU A 410 -0.98 2.08 13.19
CA GLU A 410 -1.45 3.44 13.38
C GLU A 410 -2.96 3.56 13.24
N ASN A 411 -3.54 4.60 13.86
CA ASN A 411 -4.92 4.96 13.65
C ASN A 411 -5.05 5.65 12.29
N THR A 412 -5.91 5.10 11.45
CA THR A 412 -6.15 5.59 10.10
C THR A 412 -7.47 6.29 9.95
N SER A 413 -8.32 6.29 10.98
CA SER A 413 -9.53 7.09 10.93
C SER A 413 -9.21 8.57 11.14
N LEU A 414 -9.84 9.41 10.32
CA LEU A 414 -9.85 10.85 10.45
C LEU A 414 -11.01 11.35 11.32
N LEU A 415 -11.91 10.45 11.74
CA LEU A 415 -13.09 10.79 12.53
C LEU A 415 -12.77 10.68 14.02
N GLU A 416 -13.14 11.72 14.78
CA GLU A 416 -12.93 11.75 16.22
C GLU A 416 -13.74 10.66 16.92
N GLY A 417 -13.18 10.08 17.98
CA GLY A 417 -13.82 9.01 18.76
C GLY A 417 -13.84 7.63 18.08
N THR A 418 -13.34 7.52 16.84
CA THR A 418 -13.27 6.24 16.14
C THR A 418 -11.84 5.77 15.98
N THR A 419 -11.61 4.47 16.20
CA THR A 419 -10.29 3.87 16.02
C THR A 419 -10.37 2.84 14.90
N SER A 420 -9.56 3.05 13.88
CA SER A 420 -9.42 2.11 12.78
C SER A 420 -7.94 1.89 12.52
N LEU A 421 -7.49 0.63 12.60
CA LEU A 421 -6.06 0.33 12.60
C LEU A 421 -5.61 -0.18 11.24
N SER A 422 -4.47 0.33 10.78
CA SER A 422 -3.75 -0.19 9.61
C SER A 422 -2.27 -0.30 9.92
N GLY A 423 -1.55 -0.99 9.05
CA GLY A 423 -0.13 -1.20 9.15
C GLY A 423 0.70 -0.13 8.45
N VAL A 424 1.90 0.07 8.95
CA VAL A 424 2.96 0.87 8.34
C VAL A 424 4.27 0.15 8.49
N LEU A 425 5.01 0.02 7.40
CA LEU A 425 6.40 -0.45 7.42
C LEU A 425 7.35 0.70 7.18
N ILE A 426 8.48 0.66 7.88
CA ILE A 426 9.53 1.64 7.72
C ILE A 426 10.71 0.92 7.09
N LEU A 427 10.96 1.26 5.83
CA LEU A 427 12.07 0.74 5.05
C LEU A 427 13.26 1.68 5.20
N ARG A 428 14.44 1.10 5.38
CA ARG A 428 15.72 1.81 5.33
C ARG A 428 16.54 1.29 4.17
N ARG A 429 17.06 2.19 3.35
CA ARG A 429 18.04 1.82 2.32
C ARG A 429 19.37 1.46 2.98
N VAL A 430 19.90 0.28 2.67
CA VAL A 430 21.15 -0.21 3.24
C VAL A 430 22.32 0.53 2.59
N ALA A 431 23.08 1.29 3.38
CA ALA A 431 24.28 1.97 2.90
C ALA A 431 25.34 0.96 2.44
N ALA A 432 26.04 1.25 1.34
CA ALA A 432 27.15 0.43 0.89
C ALA A 432 28.23 0.38 1.97
N GLN A 433 28.82 -0.79 2.23
CA GLN A 433 29.98 -0.88 3.10
C GLN A 433 31.24 -0.86 2.25
N LYS A 434 32.08 0.16 2.43
CA LYS A 434 33.41 0.22 1.83
C LYS A 434 34.41 -0.27 2.85
N SER A 435 35.13 -1.33 2.52
CA SER A 435 36.26 -1.79 3.33
C SER A 435 37.53 -1.07 2.89
N ALA A 436 38.23 -0.48 3.85
CA ALA A 436 39.52 0.17 3.64
C ALA A 436 40.55 -0.46 4.60
N LYS A 437 41.72 -0.82 4.07
CA LYS A 437 42.83 -1.31 4.90
C LYS A 437 43.58 -0.12 5.50
N LEU A 438 43.40 0.11 6.80
CA LEU A 438 44.12 1.12 7.57
C LEU A 438 45.12 0.42 8.49
N LEU A 439 46.42 0.71 8.33
CA LEU A 439 47.50 0.14 9.16
C LEU A 439 47.55 -1.41 9.17
N GLY A 440 47.03 -2.06 8.13
CA GLY A 440 46.98 -3.53 8.03
C GLY A 440 45.70 -4.15 8.57
N GLU A 441 44.83 -3.39 9.22
CA GLU A 441 43.49 -3.81 9.64
C GLU A 441 42.45 -3.39 8.61
N GLU A 442 41.48 -4.27 8.32
CA GLU A 442 40.37 -3.96 7.42
C GLU A 442 39.25 -3.29 8.22
N VAL A 443 39.02 -2.00 7.95
CA VAL A 443 37.96 -1.22 8.57
C VAL A 443 36.84 -1.07 7.55
N THR A 444 35.64 -1.51 7.90
CA THR A 444 34.42 -1.27 7.10
C THR A 444 33.78 0.03 7.52
N VAL A 445 33.57 0.93 6.56
CA VAL A 445 32.88 2.21 6.75
C VAL A 445 31.64 2.22 5.86
N SER A 446 30.50 2.65 6.40
CA SER A 446 29.28 2.86 5.61
C SER A 446 29.45 4.08 4.72
N ASP A 447 29.30 3.89 3.42
CA ASP A 447 29.20 4.98 2.45
C ASP A 447 27.73 5.35 2.27
N GLU A 448 27.33 6.43 2.94
CA GLU A 448 25.98 6.99 2.87
C GLU A 448 25.74 7.76 1.56
N ASP A 449 26.80 8.17 0.86
CA ASP A 449 26.73 8.93 -0.39
C ASP A 449 26.61 8.02 -1.63
N GLU A 450 26.67 6.69 -1.47
CA GLU A 450 26.54 5.76 -2.59
C GLU A 450 25.09 5.66 -3.09
N GLU A 451 24.86 6.15 -4.31
CA GLU A 451 23.52 6.24 -4.92
C GLU A 451 23.06 4.95 -5.61
N PHE A 452 23.97 3.97 -5.78
CA PHE A 452 23.76 2.72 -6.54
C PHE A 452 23.16 2.93 -7.94
N GLY A 453 23.45 4.07 -8.59
CA GLY A 453 22.93 4.40 -9.91
C GLY A 453 21.56 5.08 -9.93
N ASN A 454 20.94 5.33 -8.77
CA ASN A 454 19.69 6.07 -8.65
C ASN A 454 19.97 7.50 -8.14
N PRO A 455 20.03 8.50 -9.03
CA PRO A 455 20.45 9.85 -8.66
C PRO A 455 19.55 10.44 -7.57
N GLY A 456 20.16 10.94 -6.50
CA GLY A 456 19.47 11.57 -5.38
C GLY A 456 18.98 10.65 -4.27
N ILE A 457 19.10 9.32 -4.41
CA ILE A 457 18.70 8.37 -3.36
C ILE A 457 19.94 7.91 -2.60
N ARG A 458 19.97 8.12 -1.29
CA ARG A 458 21.17 7.90 -0.46
C ARG A 458 21.06 6.66 0.43
N GLY A 459 22.20 6.14 0.85
CA GLY A 459 22.25 5.11 1.89
C GLY A 459 21.66 5.67 3.19
N GLY A 460 20.86 4.87 3.90
CA GLY A 460 20.21 5.29 5.14
C GLY A 460 18.89 6.05 4.96
N GLU A 461 18.49 6.36 3.72
CA GLU A 461 17.18 6.98 3.44
C GLU A 461 16.04 6.12 3.96
N LEU A 462 15.04 6.76 4.55
CA LEU A 462 13.86 6.11 5.12
C LEU A 462 12.65 6.36 4.24
N VAL A 463 11.90 5.30 3.96
CA VAL A 463 10.58 5.38 3.32
C VAL A 463 9.55 4.70 4.19
N VAL A 464 8.44 5.40 4.37
CA VAL A 464 7.25 4.90 5.04
C VAL A 464 6.37 4.25 3.99
N VAL A 465 6.11 2.95 4.13
CA VAL A 465 5.24 2.17 3.25
C VAL A 465 3.96 1.85 3.99
N GLU A 466 2.85 2.38 3.48
CA GLU A 466 1.53 2.07 4.04
C GLU A 466 1.09 0.66 3.63
N CYS A 467 0.50 -0.07 4.57
CA CYS A 467 -0.02 -1.41 4.31
C CYS A 467 -1.22 -1.72 5.19
N ASP A 468 -1.75 -2.92 5.07
CA ASP A 468 -2.77 -3.40 6.00
C ASP A 468 -2.17 -3.90 7.31
N ALA A 469 -3.00 -3.94 8.35
CA ALA A 469 -2.54 -4.29 9.69
C ALA A 469 -2.01 -5.73 9.73
N ASP A 470 -2.65 -6.67 9.03
CA ASP A 470 -2.21 -8.06 8.95
C ASP A 470 -0.87 -8.19 8.23
N GLU A 471 -0.61 -7.39 7.20
CA GLU A 471 0.67 -7.36 6.49
C GLU A 471 1.78 -6.77 7.35
N ALA A 472 1.51 -5.72 8.13
CA ALA A 472 2.46 -5.18 9.09
C ALA A 472 2.80 -6.19 10.18
N ILE A 473 1.79 -6.89 10.72
CA ILE A 473 1.98 -7.97 11.69
C ILE A 473 2.83 -9.08 11.05
N ALA A 474 2.46 -9.58 9.88
CA ALA A 474 3.17 -10.64 9.18
C ALA A 474 4.63 -10.26 8.86
N MET A 475 4.87 -9.05 8.37
CA MET A 475 6.22 -8.55 8.12
C MET A 475 7.03 -8.37 9.40
N SER A 476 6.37 -8.05 10.52
CA SER A 476 7.04 -7.98 11.83
C SER A 476 7.67 -9.33 12.21
N PHE A 477 6.94 -10.42 12.00
CA PHE A 477 7.44 -11.78 12.20
C PHE A 477 8.47 -12.20 11.16
N ALA A 478 8.23 -11.96 9.87
CA ALA A 478 9.13 -12.36 8.79
C ALA A 478 10.50 -11.66 8.86
N CYS A 479 10.53 -10.42 9.35
CA CYS A 479 11.76 -9.63 9.50
C CYS A 479 12.37 -9.70 10.90
N ASP A 480 11.71 -10.34 11.87
CA ASP A 480 12.09 -10.34 13.30
C ASP A 480 12.25 -8.91 13.84
N VAL A 481 11.20 -8.10 13.64
CA VAL A 481 11.15 -6.69 14.04
C VAL A 481 9.98 -6.47 15.00
N PRO A 482 10.14 -5.63 16.04
CA PRO A 482 9.06 -5.38 16.99
C PRO A 482 7.88 -4.73 16.26
N LEU A 483 6.68 -5.26 16.50
CA LEU A 483 5.44 -4.63 16.13
C LEU A 483 5.09 -3.58 17.19
N GLN A 484 4.97 -2.33 16.78
CA GLN A 484 4.70 -1.22 17.69
C GLN A 484 3.35 -0.59 17.41
N VAL A 485 2.77 0.07 18.38
CA VAL A 485 1.53 0.85 18.27
C VAL A 485 1.65 2.10 19.12
N GLU A 486 0.99 3.19 18.73
CA GLU A 486 0.97 4.39 19.55
C GLU A 486 0.32 4.11 20.91
N THR A 487 0.95 4.58 22.00
CA THR A 487 0.45 4.32 23.35
C THR A 487 -0.96 4.90 23.56
N SER A 488 -1.25 6.05 22.94
CA SER A 488 -2.59 6.68 22.94
C SER A 488 -3.68 5.78 22.33
N ILE A 489 -3.34 5.02 21.29
CA ILE A 489 -4.26 4.07 20.65
C ILE A 489 -4.56 2.92 21.61
N LEU A 490 -3.57 2.40 22.32
CA LEU A 490 -3.79 1.34 23.30
C LEU A 490 -4.66 1.82 24.46
N GLU A 491 -4.42 3.03 24.97
CA GLU A 491 -5.21 3.60 26.06
C GLU A 491 -6.69 3.75 25.68
N VAL A 492 -6.99 4.10 24.42
CA VAL A 492 -8.37 4.32 23.93
C VAL A 492 -9.05 3.04 23.45
N ALA A 493 -8.31 2.15 22.77
CA ALA A 493 -8.88 1.01 22.04
C ALA A 493 -8.61 -0.35 22.68
N SER A 494 -7.85 -0.42 23.79
CA SER A 494 -7.65 -1.69 24.49
C SER A 494 -8.94 -2.19 25.16
N LEU A 495 -9.16 -3.50 25.06
CA LEU A 495 -10.32 -4.19 25.58
C LEU A 495 -9.85 -5.42 26.34
N MET A 496 -10.55 -5.79 27.41
CA MET A 496 -10.23 -7.01 28.14
C MET A 496 -10.69 -8.24 27.34
N ALA A 497 -9.77 -9.15 27.09
CA ALA A 497 -10.06 -10.43 26.44
C ALA A 497 -9.44 -11.58 27.24
N GLN A 498 -9.96 -12.78 27.04
CA GLN A 498 -9.42 -14.01 27.64
C GLN A 498 -9.38 -15.14 26.59
N PRO A 499 -8.41 -16.06 26.70
CA PRO A 499 -8.35 -17.22 25.81
C PRO A 499 -9.53 -18.16 26.02
N VAL A 500 -9.98 -18.79 24.94
CA VAL A 500 -11.05 -19.78 24.92
C VAL A 500 -10.42 -21.17 24.95
N GLY A 501 -10.68 -21.90 26.04
CA GLY A 501 -10.14 -23.24 26.23
C GLY A 501 -8.75 -23.23 26.88
N GLY A 502 -8.42 -24.33 27.55
CA GLY A 502 -7.08 -24.53 28.12
C GLY A 502 -6.03 -24.63 27.02
N TRP A 503 -4.81 -24.18 27.33
CA TRP A 503 -3.66 -24.26 26.42
C TRP A 503 -3.49 -25.69 25.88
N SER A 504 -3.80 -25.90 24.60
CA SER A 504 -3.47 -27.16 23.91
C SER A 504 -2.02 -27.12 23.44
N GLU A 505 -1.25 -28.18 23.71
CA GLU A 505 0.14 -28.31 23.26
C GLU A 505 0.28 -28.39 21.71
N SER A 506 -0.82 -28.57 20.97
CA SER A 506 -0.85 -28.54 19.51
C SER A 506 -0.71 -27.10 18.97
N ARG A 507 0.50 -26.54 19.09
CA ARG A 507 0.94 -25.16 18.77
C ARG A 507 0.80 -24.70 17.30
N GLN A 508 0.04 -25.39 16.45
CA GLN A 508 0.01 -25.05 15.02
C GLN A 508 -0.97 -23.93 14.67
N ASP A 509 -1.97 -23.65 15.51
CA ASP A 509 -3.00 -22.64 15.21
C ASP A 509 -2.98 -21.48 16.21
N LEU A 510 -3.44 -20.32 15.76
CA LEU A 510 -3.68 -19.16 16.62
C LEU A 510 -4.74 -19.52 17.66
N LEU A 511 -4.42 -19.30 18.93
CA LEU A 511 -5.33 -19.55 20.05
C LEU A 511 -6.61 -18.72 19.86
N GLU A 512 -7.76 -19.31 20.17
CA GLU A 512 -9.02 -18.58 20.17
C GLU A 512 -9.13 -17.71 21.43
N TRP A 513 -9.65 -16.49 21.24
CA TRP A 513 -9.87 -15.52 22.30
C TRP A 513 -11.31 -15.03 22.24
N THR A 514 -11.82 -14.64 23.40
CA THR A 514 -13.15 -14.03 23.56
C THR A 514 -13.01 -12.68 24.25
N SER A 515 -13.68 -11.68 23.68
CA SER A 515 -13.88 -10.40 24.34
C SER A 515 -14.73 -10.59 25.59
N LEU A 516 -14.36 -9.95 26.70
CA LEU A 516 -15.20 -9.89 27.90
C LEU A 516 -16.36 -8.90 27.77
N ASN A 517 -16.36 -8.07 26.73
CA ASN A 517 -17.48 -7.20 26.41
C ASN A 517 -18.41 -7.89 25.39
N PRO A 518 -19.59 -8.39 25.82
CA PRO A 518 -20.52 -9.10 24.95
C PRO A 518 -21.25 -8.19 23.95
N GLU A 519 -21.26 -6.87 24.20
CA GLU A 519 -21.89 -5.89 23.31
C GLU A 519 -20.94 -5.40 22.20
N LEU A 520 -19.70 -5.85 22.21
CA LEU A 520 -18.69 -5.43 21.24
C LEU A 520 -19.05 -5.95 19.85
N SER A 521 -19.26 -5.03 18.92
CA SER A 521 -19.43 -5.32 17.50
C SER A 521 -18.38 -4.59 16.65
N VAL A 522 -18.14 -5.09 15.44
CA VAL A 522 -17.25 -4.44 14.46
C VAL A 522 -18.09 -3.70 13.43
N LEU A 523 -17.86 -2.39 13.30
CA LEU A 523 -18.55 -1.56 12.31
C LEU A 523 -17.64 -1.30 11.10
N VAL A 524 -18.21 -1.22 9.90
CA VAL A 524 -17.48 -0.73 8.72
C VAL A 524 -17.52 0.78 8.70
N GLU A 525 -16.38 1.43 8.46
CA GLU A 525 -16.29 2.88 8.38
C GLU A 525 -17.22 3.42 7.26
N GLY A 526 -18.04 4.42 7.59
CA GLY A 526 -19.02 5.01 6.66
C GLY A 526 -20.42 4.37 6.64
N GLN A 527 -20.63 3.19 7.24
CA GLN A 527 -21.98 2.61 7.38
C GLN A 527 -22.83 3.27 8.48
N ALA A 528 -22.21 4.09 9.34
CA ALA A 528 -22.89 4.87 10.37
C ALA A 528 -23.60 6.09 9.74
N GLY A 529 -24.57 5.85 8.87
CA GLY A 529 -25.44 6.89 8.33
C GLY A 529 -26.45 7.35 9.39
N ASN A 530 -26.42 8.63 9.74
CA ASN A 530 -27.52 9.43 10.31
C ASN A 530 -28.26 8.96 11.59
N GLU A 531 -27.88 7.88 12.27
CA GLU A 531 -28.42 7.57 13.61
C GLU A 531 -27.82 8.48 14.69
N LEU A 532 -28.20 9.76 14.62
CA LEU A 532 -28.10 10.75 15.69
C LEU A 532 -28.92 10.23 16.89
N SER A 533 -28.30 9.49 17.83
CA SER A 533 -28.52 9.66 19.29
C SER A 533 -28.09 8.47 20.15
N THR A 534 -27.76 7.30 19.59
CA THR A 534 -27.25 6.18 20.38
C THR A 534 -26.17 5.42 19.61
N GLU A 535 -25.05 6.09 19.32
CA GLU A 535 -23.82 5.39 18.96
C GLU A 535 -23.46 4.46 20.13
N ARG A 536 -23.87 3.19 20.02
CA ARG A 536 -23.34 2.13 20.87
C ARG A 536 -21.83 2.19 20.73
N ALA A 537 -21.15 2.22 21.87
CA ALA A 537 -19.72 2.37 22.05
C ALA A 537 -18.93 1.19 21.45
N SER A 538 -18.94 1.05 20.13
CA SER A 538 -18.09 0.12 19.40
C SER A 538 -16.85 0.89 18.93
N PRO A 539 -15.72 0.83 19.67
CA PRO A 539 -14.51 1.56 19.33
C PRO A 539 -13.78 1.01 18.09
N LEU A 540 -14.19 -0.17 17.59
CA LEU A 540 -13.51 -0.90 16.53
C LEU A 540 -14.21 -0.68 15.18
N ARG A 541 -13.49 -0.08 14.23
CA ARG A 541 -13.95 0.07 12.85
C ARG A 541 -13.00 -0.57 11.84
N ILE A 542 -13.57 -1.20 10.81
CA ILE A 542 -12.85 -1.63 9.61
C ILE A 542 -12.69 -0.42 8.67
N PRO A 543 -11.47 -0.07 8.24
CA PRO A 543 -11.25 1.01 7.29
C PRO A 543 -12.03 0.76 5.99
N ARG A 544 -12.69 1.78 5.45
CA ARG A 544 -13.34 1.67 4.14
C ARG A 544 -12.25 1.64 3.05
N THR A 545 -12.10 0.51 2.36
CA THR A 545 -11.21 0.41 1.20
C THR A 545 -11.99 0.16 -0.08
N THR A 546 -11.36 0.45 -1.20
CA THR A 546 -11.92 0.22 -2.55
C THR A 546 -12.36 -1.23 -2.77
N SER A 547 -11.73 -2.18 -2.08
CA SER A 547 -12.12 -3.60 -2.06
C SER A 547 -13.44 -3.87 -1.34
N SER A 548 -13.80 -3.11 -0.30
CA SER A 548 -15.10 -3.28 0.40
C SER A 548 -16.28 -2.78 -0.44
N LEU A 549 -16.03 -1.92 -1.44
CA LEU A 549 -17.07 -1.50 -2.38
C LEU A 549 -17.57 -2.67 -3.22
N PHE A 550 -16.70 -3.62 -3.60
CA PHE A 550 -17.10 -4.80 -4.36
C PHE A 550 -17.99 -5.76 -3.55
N ASP A 551 -17.79 -5.86 -2.23
CA ASP A 551 -18.70 -6.63 -1.37
C ASP A 551 -20.09 -5.95 -1.29
N THR A 552 -20.15 -4.62 -1.23
CA THR A 552 -21.43 -3.87 -1.39
C THR A 552 -22.02 -3.93 -2.79
N VAL A 553 -21.25 -4.26 -3.84
CA VAL A 553 -21.79 -4.52 -5.19
C VAL A 553 -22.45 -5.89 -5.27
N THR A 554 -22.05 -6.84 -4.42
CA THR A 554 -22.71 -8.16 -4.32
C THR A 554 -23.87 -8.20 -3.33
N GLN A 555 -23.96 -7.23 -2.41
CA GLN A 555 -25.17 -6.99 -1.64
C GLN A 555 -26.13 -6.15 -2.49
N ASP A 556 -27.30 -6.70 -2.82
CA ASP A 556 -28.33 -5.96 -3.54
C ASP A 556 -28.55 -4.61 -2.83
N PRO A 557 -28.34 -3.47 -3.51
CA PRO A 557 -28.59 -2.18 -2.89
C PRO A 557 -30.06 -2.13 -2.44
N PRO A 558 -30.38 -1.47 -1.31
CA PRO A 558 -31.76 -1.30 -0.90
C PRO A 558 -32.55 -0.72 -2.09
N ALA A 559 -33.67 -1.35 -2.44
CA ALA A 559 -34.45 -1.13 -3.67
C ALA A 559 -34.96 0.32 -3.89
N SER A 560 -34.61 1.25 -3.00
CA SER A 560 -34.95 2.68 -3.04
C SER A 560 -33.79 3.60 -3.44
N ALA A 561 -32.54 3.13 -3.53
CA ALA A 561 -31.43 3.95 -3.99
C ALA A 561 -31.28 3.78 -5.50
N SER A 562 -31.97 4.62 -6.28
CA SER A 562 -31.61 4.79 -7.69
C SER A 562 -30.15 5.23 -7.71
N LYS A 563 -29.29 4.40 -8.30
CA LYS A 563 -27.92 4.79 -8.61
C LYS A 563 -28.02 5.78 -9.75
N ASP A 564 -28.39 7.03 -9.41
CA ASP A 564 -28.41 8.12 -10.35
C ASP A 564 -26.99 8.17 -10.95
N LEU A 565 -26.90 7.91 -12.26
CA LEU A 565 -25.64 7.75 -12.99
C LEU A 565 -24.71 8.97 -12.87
N PHE A 566 -25.24 10.09 -12.39
CA PHE A 566 -24.51 11.31 -12.05
C PHE A 566 -25.12 11.89 -10.77
N PRO A 567 -24.53 11.63 -9.59
CA PRO A 567 -24.92 12.28 -8.36
C PRO A 567 -24.75 13.79 -8.51
N THR A 568 -25.85 14.52 -8.51
CA THR A 568 -25.88 16.00 -8.49
C THR A 568 -25.65 16.56 -7.09
N ASP A 569 -25.29 15.72 -6.12
CA ASP A 569 -25.02 16.11 -4.75
C ASP A 569 -23.73 16.93 -4.68
N ASN A 570 -23.87 18.24 -4.84
CA ASN A 570 -22.87 19.25 -4.54
C ASN A 570 -23.16 19.84 -3.15
N PRO A 571 -22.68 19.22 -2.06
CA PRO A 571 -22.97 19.68 -0.70
C PRO A 571 -22.28 21.02 -0.36
N ILE A 572 -21.24 21.42 -1.11
CA ILE A 572 -20.51 22.67 -0.89
C ILE A 572 -20.95 23.70 -1.92
N GLN A 573 -21.62 24.76 -1.46
CA GLN A 573 -22.20 25.78 -2.33
C GLN A 573 -21.36 27.07 -2.38
N SER A 574 -20.51 27.32 -1.39
CA SER A 574 -19.68 28.53 -1.31
C SER A 574 -18.24 28.24 -0.85
N LEU A 575 -17.32 29.15 -1.22
CA LEU A 575 -15.93 29.10 -0.74
C LEU A 575 -15.83 29.26 0.78
N SER A 576 -16.68 30.11 1.37
CA SER A 576 -16.71 30.29 2.82
C SER A 576 -17.14 29.03 3.57
N GLN A 577 -18.09 28.26 3.02
CA GLN A 577 -18.48 26.97 3.57
C GLN A 577 -17.30 26.00 3.51
N TYR A 578 -16.60 25.93 2.38
CA TYR A 578 -15.41 25.08 2.20
C TYR A 578 -14.30 25.39 3.22
N ASP A 579 -14.02 26.67 3.44
CA ASP A 579 -12.96 27.11 4.35
C ASP A 579 -13.29 26.86 5.83
N ASN A 580 -14.58 26.94 6.18
CA ASN A 580 -15.05 26.70 7.54
C ASN A 580 -15.13 25.22 7.91
N MET A 581 -15.02 24.30 6.94
CA MET A 581 -15.06 22.87 7.19
C MET A 581 -13.79 22.39 7.88
N SER A 582 -13.95 21.67 9.00
CA SER A 582 -12.85 20.96 9.63
C SER A 582 -12.34 19.82 8.75
N ASN A 583 -11.13 19.31 9.04
CA ASN A 583 -10.62 18.12 8.35
C ASN A 583 -11.54 16.91 8.52
N GLU A 584 -12.19 16.80 9.67
CA GLU A 584 -13.16 15.76 9.94
C GLU A 584 -14.41 15.92 9.06
N ASP A 585 -14.97 17.14 8.97
CA ASP A 585 -16.12 17.42 8.11
C ASP A 585 -15.81 17.13 6.63
N LYS A 586 -14.59 17.46 6.19
CA LYS A 586 -14.11 17.14 4.84
C LYS A 586 -14.03 15.62 4.62
N ALA A 587 -13.51 14.86 5.58
CA ALA A 587 -13.45 13.40 5.51
C ALA A 587 -14.85 12.77 5.51
N ARG A 588 -15.75 13.22 6.39
CA ARG A 588 -17.16 12.77 6.44
C ARG A 588 -17.87 13.05 5.12
N MET A 589 -17.66 14.23 4.55
CA MET A 589 -18.22 14.60 3.26
C MET A 589 -17.71 13.70 2.14
N LEU A 590 -16.39 13.49 2.05
CA LEU A 590 -15.82 12.55 1.07
C LEU A 590 -16.43 11.16 1.19
N MET A 591 -16.62 10.64 2.40
CA MET A 591 -17.25 9.32 2.61
C MET A 591 -18.76 9.29 2.30
N ALA A 592 -19.44 10.43 2.44
CA ALA A 592 -20.87 10.57 2.13
C ALA A 592 -21.13 10.69 0.62
N LEU A 593 -20.17 11.20 -0.15
CA LEU A 593 -20.28 11.32 -1.60
C LEU A 593 -20.30 9.94 -2.25
N SER A 594 -21.35 9.65 -3.00
CA SER A 594 -21.51 8.38 -3.74
C SER A 594 -20.52 8.19 -4.88
N ASN A 595 -19.90 9.29 -5.37
CA ASN A 595 -18.86 9.28 -6.41
C ASN A 595 -17.45 9.04 -5.87
N PHE A 596 -17.26 9.05 -4.54
CA PHE A 596 -15.95 8.89 -3.96
C PHE A 596 -15.64 7.40 -3.74
N ASP A 597 -14.99 6.80 -4.73
CA ASP A 597 -14.44 5.45 -4.66
C ASP A 597 -12.97 5.43 -4.19
N GLY A 598 -12.47 6.55 -3.66
CA GLY A 598 -11.07 6.71 -3.26
C GLY A 598 -10.77 6.23 -1.83
N LYS A 599 -9.48 6.07 -1.52
CA LYS A 599 -8.98 5.87 -0.15
C LYS A 599 -8.71 7.23 0.49
N LEU A 600 -9.20 7.46 1.70
CA LEU A 600 -8.85 8.66 2.46
C LEU A 600 -7.36 8.68 2.81
N PRO A 601 -6.70 9.85 2.80
CA PRO A 601 -5.31 9.97 3.21
C PRO A 601 -5.19 9.68 4.71
N ARG A 602 -4.06 9.09 5.13
CA ARG A 602 -3.82 8.81 6.56
C ARG A 602 -3.77 10.12 7.37
N PRO A 603 -4.16 10.10 8.65
CA PRO A 603 -4.05 11.26 9.54
C PRO A 603 -2.63 11.84 9.59
N ARG A 604 -1.60 11.00 9.51
CA ARG A 604 -0.20 11.43 9.40
C ARG A 604 0.03 12.29 8.15
N THR A 605 -0.42 11.84 6.99
CA THR A 605 -0.26 12.55 5.72
C THR A 605 -0.95 13.91 5.74
N VAL A 606 -2.14 14.00 6.35
CA VAL A 606 -2.87 15.26 6.56
C VAL A 606 -2.10 16.21 7.48
N ARG A 607 -1.54 15.71 8.60
CA ARG A 607 -0.71 16.52 9.51
C ARG A 607 0.58 16.99 8.83
N GLN A 608 1.20 16.14 8.02
CA GLN A 608 2.48 16.42 7.38
C GLN A 608 2.33 17.45 6.24
N SER A 609 1.26 17.39 5.45
CA SER A 609 1.01 18.40 4.42
C SER A 609 0.82 19.78 5.03
N GLN A 610 0.04 19.89 6.11
CA GLN A 610 -0.13 21.13 6.87
C GLN A 610 1.19 21.71 7.36
N ARG A 611 2.12 20.88 7.87
CA ARG A 611 3.45 21.32 8.34
C ARG A 611 4.35 21.79 7.20
N MET A 612 4.28 21.15 6.04
CA MET A 612 5.12 21.50 4.89
C MET A 612 4.59 22.71 4.09
N GLY A 613 3.41 23.23 4.43
CA GLY A 613 2.72 24.24 3.63
C GLY A 613 2.31 23.74 2.24
N ALA A 614 2.43 22.43 2.00
CA ALA A 614 1.78 21.77 0.88
C ALA A 614 0.27 21.75 1.21
N GLY A 615 -0.58 22.12 0.26
CA GLY A 615 -2.03 22.14 0.48
C GLY A 615 -2.55 20.87 1.18
N ASN A 616 -3.65 21.00 1.91
CA ASN A 616 -4.21 19.87 2.65
C ASN A 616 -4.48 18.68 1.71
N ALA A 617 -4.08 17.47 2.12
CA ALA A 617 -4.22 16.28 1.28
C ALA A 617 -5.71 15.95 1.01
N LEU A 618 -6.59 16.29 1.95
CA LEU A 618 -8.03 16.17 1.78
C LEU A 618 -8.59 17.13 0.74
N ASP A 619 -8.01 18.33 0.65
CA ASP A 619 -8.46 19.34 -0.31
C ASP A 619 -8.18 18.87 -1.74
N ALA A 620 -7.07 18.18 -1.99
CA ALA A 620 -6.75 17.59 -3.29
C ALA A 620 -7.77 16.53 -3.75
N LEU A 621 -8.39 15.81 -2.82
CA LEU A 621 -9.43 14.81 -3.13
C LEU A 621 -10.82 15.44 -3.24
N LEU A 622 -11.09 16.47 -2.44
CA LEU A 622 -12.40 17.11 -2.36
C LEU A 622 -12.61 18.09 -3.52
N LEU A 623 -11.61 18.89 -3.90
CA LEU A 623 -11.75 19.94 -4.93
C LEU A 623 -12.28 19.41 -6.28
N PRO A 624 -11.84 18.25 -6.81
CA PRO A 624 -12.40 17.67 -8.04
C PRO A 624 -13.88 17.28 -7.94
N LEU A 625 -14.39 17.11 -6.72
CA LEU A 625 -15.78 16.69 -6.45
C LEU A 625 -16.68 17.87 -6.05
N VAL A 626 -16.12 19.07 -5.90
CA VAL A 626 -16.85 20.29 -5.52
C VAL A 626 -17.29 21.06 -6.76
N ASP A 627 -18.39 21.82 -6.66
CA ASP A 627 -18.92 22.68 -7.72
C ASP A 627 -17.84 23.59 -8.33
N GLU A 628 -17.89 23.73 -9.66
CA GLU A 628 -16.87 24.42 -10.45
C GLU A 628 -16.65 25.87 -9.99
N SER A 629 -17.73 26.58 -9.62
CA SER A 629 -17.58 27.96 -9.15
C SER A 629 -16.75 28.06 -7.88
N VAL A 630 -16.91 27.12 -6.94
CA VAL A 630 -16.16 27.11 -5.67
C VAL A 630 -14.72 26.66 -5.92
N ARG A 631 -14.54 25.61 -6.73
CA ARG A 631 -13.22 25.10 -7.14
C ARG A 631 -12.38 26.19 -7.80
N ARG A 632 -12.95 26.95 -8.73
CA ARG A 632 -12.24 28.03 -9.41
C ARG A 632 -11.92 29.19 -8.48
N GLN A 633 -12.85 29.60 -7.64
CA GLN A 633 -12.58 30.62 -6.61
C GLN A 633 -11.41 30.20 -5.71
N TYR A 634 -11.36 28.93 -5.32
CA TYR A 634 -10.24 28.36 -4.57
C TYR A 634 -8.93 28.42 -5.38
N GLN A 635 -8.91 28.00 -6.64
CA GLN A 635 -7.72 28.02 -7.49
C GLN A 635 -7.19 29.45 -7.72
N ILE A 636 -8.08 30.42 -7.95
CA ILE A 636 -7.71 31.84 -8.07
C ILE A 636 -7.03 32.30 -6.77
N ARG A 637 -7.59 31.96 -5.60
CA ARG A 637 -7.00 32.32 -4.31
C ARG A 637 -5.63 31.66 -4.11
N ASP A 638 -5.51 30.36 -4.37
CA ASP A 638 -4.27 29.61 -4.23
C ASP A 638 -3.17 30.14 -5.18
N ALA A 639 -3.52 30.42 -6.43
CA ALA A 639 -2.62 31.04 -7.41
C ALA A 639 -2.18 32.45 -6.95
N THR A 640 -3.09 33.24 -6.40
CA THR A 640 -2.79 34.57 -5.83
C THR A 640 -1.82 34.45 -4.65
N GLN A 641 -2.02 33.47 -3.77
CA GLN A 641 -1.13 33.22 -2.63
C GLN A 641 0.26 32.75 -3.06
N LYS A 642 0.35 31.96 -4.13
CA LYS A 642 1.62 31.50 -4.74
C LYS A 642 2.31 32.59 -5.57
N GLY A 643 1.60 33.69 -5.89
CA GLY A 643 2.11 34.78 -6.73
C GLY A 643 2.08 34.48 -8.23
N ASP A 644 1.33 33.46 -8.66
CA ASP A 644 1.18 33.10 -10.08
C ASP A 644 0.07 33.95 -10.72
N MET A 645 0.43 35.18 -11.10
CA MET A 645 -0.51 36.15 -11.67
C MET A 645 -0.99 35.77 -13.08
N ASP A 646 -0.23 34.96 -13.81
CA ASP A 646 -0.61 34.50 -15.15
C ASP A 646 -1.77 33.50 -15.03
N LEU A 647 -1.68 32.53 -14.11
CA LEU A 647 -2.75 31.60 -13.82
C LEU A 647 -4.01 32.30 -13.26
N VAL A 648 -3.84 33.32 -12.42
CA VAL A 648 -4.97 34.14 -11.97
C VAL A 648 -5.66 34.80 -13.16
N ARG A 649 -4.90 35.39 -14.09
CA ARG A 649 -5.46 36.07 -15.26
C ARG A 649 -6.25 35.11 -16.13
N THR A 650 -5.69 33.94 -16.46
CA THR A 650 -6.39 32.94 -17.28
C THR A 650 -7.68 32.47 -16.62
N LEU A 651 -7.64 32.11 -15.33
CA LEU A 651 -8.82 31.67 -14.59
C LEU A 651 -9.91 32.75 -14.48
N THR A 652 -9.52 34.03 -14.41
CA THR A 652 -10.46 35.15 -14.41
C THR A 652 -11.05 35.46 -15.79
N GLU A 653 -10.28 35.29 -16.86
CA GLU A 653 -10.75 35.50 -18.24
C GLU A 653 -11.71 34.39 -18.68
N GLU A 654 -11.49 33.16 -18.22
CA GLU A 654 -12.27 31.99 -18.63
C GLU A 654 -13.55 31.77 -17.78
N LYS A 655 -13.98 32.71 -16.94
CA LYS A 655 -15.13 32.50 -16.03
C LYS A 655 -16.39 32.12 -16.80
N SER A 656 -17.07 31.08 -16.33
CA SER A 656 -18.35 30.66 -16.90
C SER A 656 -19.45 31.70 -16.67
N GLN A 657 -20.44 31.74 -17.56
CA GLN A 657 -21.59 32.64 -17.41
C GLN A 657 -22.35 32.39 -16.10
N ARG A 658 -22.45 31.12 -15.66
CA ARG A 658 -23.07 30.76 -14.36
C ARG A 658 -22.28 31.34 -13.20
N GLN A 659 -20.95 31.22 -13.23
CA GLN A 659 -20.11 31.79 -12.18
C GLN A 659 -20.23 33.30 -12.11
N ILE A 660 -20.28 33.98 -13.27
CA ILE A 660 -20.51 35.42 -13.33
C ILE A 660 -21.88 35.78 -12.72
N ALA A 661 -22.92 34.98 -12.97
CA ALA A 661 -24.24 35.18 -12.37
C ALA A 661 -24.20 35.01 -10.84
N LYS A 662 -23.60 33.92 -10.31
CA LYS A 662 -23.44 33.70 -8.86
C LYS A 662 -22.66 34.83 -8.17
N GLU A 663 -21.52 35.24 -8.74
CA GLU A 663 -20.70 36.32 -8.18
C GLU A 663 -21.45 37.67 -8.18
N LYS A 664 -22.27 37.94 -9.20
CA LYS A 664 -23.11 39.15 -9.25
C LYS A 664 -24.27 39.10 -8.24
N ALA A 665 -24.86 37.93 -8.02
CA ALA A 665 -25.86 37.74 -6.98
C ALA A 665 -25.28 38.04 -5.59
N GLU A 666 -24.09 37.51 -5.29
CA GLU A 666 -23.40 37.75 -4.01
C GLU A 666 -23.04 39.23 -3.83
N GLN A 667 -22.50 39.89 -4.86
CA GLN A 667 -22.24 41.33 -4.83
C GLN A 667 -23.50 42.19 -4.67
N ALA A 668 -24.64 41.75 -5.19
CA ALA A 668 -25.92 42.44 -5.01
C ALA A 668 -26.43 42.30 -3.57
N ARG A 669 -26.26 41.14 -2.94
CA ARG A 669 -26.55 40.92 -1.51
C ARG A 669 -25.69 41.78 -0.59
N GLU A 670 -24.39 41.87 -0.85
CA GLU A 670 -23.50 42.75 -0.08
C GLU A 670 -23.93 44.23 -0.14
N LYS A 671 -24.52 44.64 -1.27
CA LYS A 671 -25.05 45.99 -1.48
C LYS A 671 -26.50 46.17 -1.01
N GLN A 672 -27.10 45.16 -0.39
CA GLN A 672 -28.49 45.15 0.07
C GLN A 672 -29.51 45.42 -1.06
N ALA A 673 -29.22 44.95 -2.27
CA ALA A 673 -30.10 45.06 -3.44
C ALA A 673 -30.76 43.70 -3.73
N ASP A 674 -31.66 43.29 -2.85
CA ASP A 674 -32.24 41.93 -2.83
C ASP A 674 -32.93 41.55 -4.16
N ASP A 675 -33.71 42.46 -4.76
CA ASP A 675 -34.39 42.21 -6.04
C ASP A 675 -33.41 41.87 -7.18
N VAL A 676 -32.22 42.47 -7.16
CA VAL A 676 -31.19 42.23 -8.17
C VAL A 676 -30.45 40.93 -7.87
N ALA A 677 -30.25 40.61 -6.59
CA ALA A 677 -29.66 39.35 -6.17
C ALA A 677 -30.53 38.16 -6.60
N ASP A 678 -31.84 38.22 -6.32
CA ASP A 678 -32.79 37.16 -6.68
C ASP A 678 -32.84 36.92 -8.19
N TRP A 679 -32.73 37.98 -9.01
CA TRP A 679 -32.68 37.84 -10.46
C TRP A 679 -31.42 37.09 -10.93
N TRP A 680 -30.25 37.44 -10.39
CA TRP A 680 -28.99 36.75 -10.73
C TRP A 680 -28.93 35.32 -10.19
N GLU A 681 -29.57 35.03 -9.05
CA GLU A 681 -29.72 33.65 -8.57
C GLU A 681 -30.62 32.82 -9.47
N ALA A 682 -31.76 33.37 -9.90
CA ALA A 682 -32.64 32.68 -10.84
C ALA A 682 -31.95 32.42 -12.20
N GLU A 683 -31.11 33.35 -12.66
CA GLU A 683 -30.28 33.15 -13.86
C GLU A 683 -29.21 32.05 -13.63
N ALA A 684 -28.59 32.00 -12.45
CA ALA A 684 -27.63 30.96 -12.12
C ALA A 684 -28.27 29.56 -12.02
N GLU A 685 -29.46 29.46 -11.41
CA GLU A 685 -30.27 28.23 -11.37
C GLU A 685 -30.71 27.79 -12.77
N PHE A 686 -31.08 28.74 -13.62
CA PHE A 686 -31.43 28.47 -15.01
C PHE A 686 -30.24 27.89 -15.79
N LEU A 687 -29.06 28.50 -15.66
CA LEU A 687 -27.83 28.02 -16.28
C LEU A 687 -27.39 26.66 -15.71
N GLU A 688 -27.67 26.38 -14.45
CA GLU A 688 -27.44 25.09 -13.81
C GLU A 688 -28.37 24.00 -14.34
N ALA A 689 -29.67 24.29 -14.47
CA ALA A 689 -30.65 23.35 -15.01
C ALA A 689 -30.40 22.99 -16.50
N LEU A 690 -29.59 23.79 -17.20
CA LEU A 690 -29.14 23.50 -18.56
C LEU A 690 -27.95 22.50 -18.62
N ARG A 691 -27.31 22.19 -17.49
CA ARG A 691 -26.14 21.32 -17.42
C ARG A 691 -26.50 19.83 -17.30
N ALA A 692 -25.59 19.00 -17.80
CA ALA A 692 -25.58 17.55 -17.57
C ALA A 692 -24.72 17.17 -16.35
N ASP A 693 -23.62 17.89 -16.19
CA ASP A 693 -22.52 17.60 -15.27
C ASP A 693 -22.03 18.93 -14.67
N ALA A 694 -21.66 18.91 -13.39
CA ALA A 694 -21.06 20.04 -12.69
C ALA A 694 -19.77 20.57 -13.36
N THR A 695 -19.03 19.71 -14.07
CA THR A 695 -17.73 20.00 -14.72
C THR A 695 -17.84 20.47 -16.18
N GLN A 696 -19.04 20.49 -16.77
CA GLN A 696 -19.25 20.70 -18.21
C GLN A 696 -18.69 22.04 -18.76
N ASP A 697 -18.54 23.05 -17.92
CA ASP A 697 -18.05 24.38 -18.32
C ASP A 697 -16.52 24.51 -18.38
N GLU A 698 -15.77 23.49 -17.93
CA GLU A 698 -14.30 23.44 -18.02
C GLU A 698 -13.79 22.97 -19.41
N GLY A 699 -14.69 22.52 -20.29
CA GLY A 699 -14.32 21.97 -21.60
C GLY A 699 -13.74 20.54 -21.56
N SER A 700 -13.65 19.94 -20.38
CA SER A 700 -13.24 18.54 -20.15
C SER A 700 -14.31 17.54 -20.62
N TYR A 701 -15.59 17.92 -20.53
CA TYR A 701 -16.71 17.15 -21.04
C TYR A 701 -16.99 17.48 -22.51
N SER A 702 -16.80 16.50 -23.41
CA SER A 702 -17.13 16.68 -24.82
C SER A 702 -18.64 16.86 -24.98
N ARG A 703 -19.06 18.04 -25.45
CA ARG A 703 -20.46 18.33 -25.83
C ARG A 703 -21.03 17.36 -26.87
N PHE A 704 -20.19 16.55 -27.51
CA PHE A 704 -20.55 15.62 -28.57
C PHE A 704 -20.74 14.16 -28.10
N LEU A 705 -20.34 13.82 -26.87
CA LEU A 705 -20.40 12.44 -26.38
C LEU A 705 -21.81 12.00 -25.95
N ASP A 706 -22.72 12.94 -25.68
CA ASP A 706 -24.12 12.67 -25.29
C ASP A 706 -25.12 13.43 -26.17
N ARG A 707 -25.25 13.00 -27.43
CA ARG A 707 -26.24 13.54 -28.38
C ARG A 707 -27.43 12.60 -28.60
N ASP A 708 -27.78 11.80 -27.60
CA ASP A 708 -28.93 10.91 -27.68
C ASP A 708 -30.25 11.71 -27.62
N ASP A 709 -31.18 11.41 -28.55
CA ASP A 709 -32.46 12.11 -28.71
C ASP A 709 -33.36 12.12 -27.45
N TRP A 710 -33.23 11.12 -26.58
CA TRP A 710 -33.99 11.05 -25.33
C TRP A 710 -33.45 12.05 -24.29
N TYR A 711 -32.14 12.27 -24.31
CA TYR A 711 -31.43 13.15 -23.40
C TYR A 711 -31.67 14.63 -23.77
N GLU A 712 -31.62 15.00 -25.05
CA GLU A 712 -31.99 16.35 -25.49
C GLU A 712 -33.47 16.67 -25.17
N ARG A 713 -34.37 15.68 -25.29
CA ARG A 713 -35.78 15.84 -24.90
C ARG A 713 -35.96 16.10 -23.41
N SER A 714 -35.26 15.35 -22.55
CA SER A 714 -35.32 15.55 -21.09
C SER A 714 -34.81 16.95 -20.70
N ARG A 715 -33.65 17.35 -21.27
CA ARG A 715 -33.05 18.68 -21.03
C ARG A 715 -33.98 19.82 -21.49
N GLN A 716 -34.58 19.70 -22.68
CA GLN A 716 -35.56 20.69 -23.17
C GLN A 716 -36.81 20.76 -22.30
N GLN A 717 -37.30 19.63 -21.75
CA GLN A 717 -38.43 19.62 -20.84
C GLN A 717 -38.11 20.28 -19.50
N GLN A 718 -36.92 20.03 -18.93
CA GLN A 718 -36.46 20.71 -17.71
C GLN A 718 -36.28 22.22 -17.95
N ALA A 719 -35.61 22.62 -19.03
CA ALA A 719 -35.45 24.04 -19.39
C ALA A 719 -36.80 24.75 -19.55
N LYS A 720 -37.78 24.11 -20.20
CA LYS A 720 -39.16 24.63 -20.31
C LYS A 720 -39.87 24.73 -18.96
N ARG A 721 -39.62 23.82 -18.01
CA ARG A 721 -40.21 23.87 -16.65
C ARG A 721 -39.63 24.99 -15.80
N VAL A 722 -38.32 25.23 -15.90
CA VAL A 722 -37.65 26.32 -15.17
C VAL A 722 -38.05 27.68 -15.74
N ASN A 723 -38.10 27.82 -17.07
CA ASN A 723 -38.59 29.04 -17.73
C ASN A 723 -40.04 29.39 -17.39
N LYS A 724 -40.91 28.39 -17.14
CA LYS A 724 -42.31 28.63 -16.73
C LYS A 724 -42.46 29.32 -15.36
N LYS A 725 -41.44 29.29 -14.50
CA LYS A 725 -41.45 30.06 -13.25
C LYS A 725 -41.13 31.55 -13.46
N GLN A 726 -40.30 31.88 -14.46
CA GLN A 726 -39.93 33.27 -14.79
C GLN A 726 -40.93 33.96 -15.70
N PHE A 727 -41.63 33.21 -16.57
CA PHE A 727 -42.70 33.75 -17.41
C PHE A 727 -44.05 33.17 -17.00
N GLY A 728 -44.71 33.86 -16.08
CA GLY A 728 -46.13 33.66 -15.85
C GLY A 728 -46.91 33.98 -17.12
N ASN A 729 -47.32 32.97 -17.88
CA ASN A 729 -48.52 33.05 -18.69
C ASN A 729 -49.18 31.70 -18.94
N LEU A 730 -50.51 31.72 -18.82
CA LEU A 730 -51.44 30.61 -18.73
C LEU A 730 -51.62 29.79 -20.03
N LEU A 731 -50.77 29.97 -21.05
CA LEU A 731 -51.04 29.49 -22.41
C LEU A 731 -49.94 28.65 -23.08
N ASP A 732 -48.77 28.43 -22.47
CA ASP A 732 -47.68 27.63 -23.06
C ASP A 732 -47.82 26.11 -22.82
N GLY A 733 -49.04 25.61 -22.89
CA GLY A 733 -49.40 24.20 -22.69
C GLY A 733 -50.16 23.58 -23.84
N VAL A 734 -50.28 24.26 -24.98
CA VAL A 734 -50.92 23.71 -26.19
C VAL A 734 -49.89 23.70 -27.31
N GLU A 735 -49.14 22.61 -27.38
CA GLU A 735 -48.72 21.93 -28.62
C GLU A 735 -48.23 20.51 -28.31
#